data_AF-A0A197ZZP6-F1
#
_entry.id   AF-A0A197ZZP6-F1
#
_cell.length_a   1.000
_cell.length_b   1.000
_cell.length_c   1.000
_cell.angle_alpha   90.00
_cell.angle_beta   90.00
_cell.angle_gamma   90.00
#
_symmetry.space_group_name_H-M   'P 1'
#
loop_
_entity.id
_entity.type
_entity.pdbx_description
1 polymer ?
#
loop_
_entity_poly.entity_id
_entity_poly.type
_entity_poly.pdbx_seq_one_letter_code
_entity_poly.pdbx_strand_id
1 'polypeptide(L)'
;MRKIVCLGLVIAGMLVGGNSIFADEYDTLRDKWKNIWTGGTGISTTDPDIAAKIDSMEDIVTNGCGAPPCSAGTGYWDTMDLSAGRTTLWPDLSDTSVSANVTSAYDRLKAMALAYTVTGSSLNGNSQLRNTIINGLDWMHANRYNPSTTTYDNWWDWEIGAPLRLNDTVVLLYNDLTSTQRTNYMNAVNQFAPSPSRTGANRVWSATVVGVRGILVKDSTKIGLGRDGVSAELDYVTSSDGFYKDGSFIQHGKYSYTGGYGKNMFKDTANMMYLLAGSSWEVTDSDKVNIYKWAYDAFEPLIYKGAMMDMVRGRNISRNYAEDHTAGHDAMIAFIRLSQFAPASDALAFKKMVKYWIGADTYRSFYLDVPLETVALAKGIMNDSSISSRGELLRHKQYPSMDRTVHLRPGFGFGISMYSNRVYNFELGNDENKKGWHTGDGMTYLYNNDLSQYSEGYWPTVDSFRLPGTTVNANSGASSGKLSTMSWVGGAEHQNLYGATGMEFNAHNKTLTAKKSWFMFDDEIVALGAGITSTDGLVVESIVENRKLNSSGNNALTVNGAAKSTALTWSETMTGINTIHLAGNVTGSDIGYYFPTAPSLKGKREARTGTWYSINARPVTPTESITNNYLNFWFDHGTNPTNGSYSYVILPGKSNSQLETYAGNPNVTILENSGDVQAVKETGLNLVAANFWRDASKTVNVSGSAYLTSNKKASVLVSETNDEVEISVSDPTFSNTGTIQIEVHKPLGSTISVDSGVSVIQSSPTLILSVNVNGARGKTFHAVISKTGTGGGTGSVWNMINDNMSSYSSGWSTTGTTGSVTQNSGTVTITDTGTSASGSYYYLSKDSFTPPAGAFTFETRLKTNAASTVNEIAVRSGNYQIPIYITHGTSGTVKDRAISPTKSYTLNTTVYHSYRVVVHANYTYDLYVDDVLVWSGAASDTVGTANLRIGGNNVNTANLTVDTFRMGTGEITPASQWDVVNESMSNTTGWTTSGTTGSITQNTGTVTIIDTGTGSTGSYFYLTKSGFTPPVGAFTLEFIAKSKAANTINDVIVRSANYLIPIYITHGTSGTVTNDRTSPTKTYTLDTTVFHTYRVIIHSNYTYDLYVDGTLAWSGAASGATGTNALMFGGSNTPIANMEVDEVRIGNGELTY
;
A
#
# COMPACT_ATOMS: atom_id res chain seq x y z
N MET A 1 -10.53 -44.35 56.35
CA MET A 1 -11.39 -45.00 57.39
C MET A 1 -10.97 -44.41 58.72
N ARG A 2 -11.76 -43.82 59.62
CA ARG A 2 -13.20 -43.68 59.96
C ARG A 2 -13.17 -42.58 61.07
N LYS A 3 -14.17 -41.78 61.44
CA LYS A 3 -15.51 -41.36 61.00
C LYS A 3 -15.97 -40.39 62.12
N ILE A 4 -16.63 -39.28 61.75
CA ILE A 4 -17.76 -38.63 62.47
C ILE A 4 -17.47 -37.92 63.81
N VAL A 5 -17.67 -36.58 63.85
CA VAL A 5 -18.71 -35.83 64.60
C VAL A 5 -18.37 -34.33 64.46
N CYS A 6 -19.23 -33.54 63.79
CA CYS A 6 -19.71 -32.24 64.29
C CYS A 6 -20.81 -31.72 63.35
N LEU A 7 -22.03 -31.97 63.78
CA LEU A 7 -23.29 -31.48 63.25
C LEU A 7 -23.67 -30.25 64.09
N GLY A 8 -23.87 -29.09 63.46
CA GLY A 8 -24.38 -27.90 64.15
C GLY A 8 -24.60 -26.73 63.19
N LEU A 9 -25.87 -26.36 63.02
CA LEU A 9 -26.43 -25.22 62.26
C LEU A 9 -26.64 -25.42 60.74
N VAL A 10 -27.66 -26.22 60.43
CA VAL A 10 -28.55 -26.02 59.28
C VAL A 10 -29.81 -25.32 59.80
N ILE A 11 -30.42 -24.47 58.97
CA ILE A 11 -31.68 -23.70 59.11
C ILE A 11 -31.48 -22.20 59.43
N ALA A 12 -31.00 -21.45 58.42
CA ALA A 12 -31.44 -20.07 58.10
C ALA A 12 -30.73 -19.63 56.81
N GLY A 13 -31.35 -19.86 55.65
CA GLY A 13 -30.76 -19.46 54.37
C GLY A 13 -31.29 -20.19 53.13
N MET A 14 -32.50 -20.72 53.17
CA MET A 14 -33.21 -21.18 51.97
C MET A 14 -34.34 -20.19 51.69
N LEU A 15 -34.03 -19.10 50.98
CA LEU A 15 -34.97 -18.27 50.20
C LEU A 15 -34.21 -17.13 49.50
N VAL A 16 -33.21 -17.47 48.68
CA VAL A 16 -32.83 -16.68 47.49
C VAL A 16 -32.47 -17.68 46.40
N GLY A 17 -33.50 -18.25 45.77
CA GLY A 17 -33.33 -19.04 44.55
C GLY A 17 -33.04 -18.11 43.38
N GLY A 18 -31.79 -17.64 43.27
CA GLY A 18 -31.26 -17.11 42.03
C GLY A 18 -30.79 -18.28 41.18
N ASN A 19 -31.58 -18.68 40.18
CA ASN A 19 -31.12 -19.60 39.14
C ASN A 19 -29.92 -18.96 38.43
N SER A 20 -28.70 -19.41 38.73
CA SER A 20 -27.55 -19.18 37.87
C SER A 20 -27.77 -19.97 36.57
N ILE A 21 -28.38 -19.34 35.58
CA ILE A 21 -28.45 -19.87 34.21
C ILE A 21 -27.00 -19.93 33.71
N PHE A 22 -26.50 -21.13 33.38
CA PHE A 22 -25.19 -21.26 32.74
C PHE A 22 -25.21 -20.48 31.41
N ALA A 23 -24.28 -19.54 31.24
CA ALA A 23 -24.15 -18.76 30.03
C ALA A 23 -23.91 -19.68 28.82
N ASP A 24 -24.63 -19.43 27.73
CA ASP A 24 -24.47 -20.19 26.48
C ASP A 24 -23.64 -19.44 25.42
N GLU A 25 -23.43 -20.08 24.27
CA GLU A 25 -22.63 -19.51 23.18
C GLU A 25 -23.24 -18.20 22.63
N TYR A 26 -24.58 -18.06 22.67
CA TYR A 26 -25.26 -16.82 22.27
C TYR A 26 -24.97 -15.68 23.24
N ASP A 27 -24.91 -15.97 24.54
CA ASP A 27 -24.53 -14.98 25.55
C ASP A 27 -23.09 -14.48 25.32
N THR A 28 -22.18 -15.39 24.98
CA THR A 28 -20.79 -15.07 24.63
C THR A 28 -20.70 -14.18 23.40
N LEU A 29 -21.41 -14.51 22.32
CA LEU A 29 -21.42 -13.70 21.08
C LEU A 29 -22.05 -12.31 21.31
N ARG A 30 -23.12 -12.23 22.11
CA ARG A 30 -23.75 -10.95 22.47
C ARG A 30 -22.79 -10.07 23.24
N ASP A 31 -22.10 -10.61 24.23
CA ASP A 31 -21.13 -9.85 25.05
C ASP A 31 -19.93 -9.41 24.20
N LYS A 32 -19.49 -10.25 23.26
CA LYS A 32 -18.46 -9.88 22.27
C LYS A 32 -18.91 -8.70 21.39
N TRP A 33 -20.14 -8.70 20.89
CA TRP A 33 -20.69 -7.57 20.13
C TRP A 33 -20.85 -6.31 20.98
N LYS A 34 -21.28 -6.45 22.24
CA LYS A 34 -21.36 -5.34 23.20
C LYS A 34 -19.98 -4.71 23.46
N ASN A 35 -18.93 -5.52 23.54
CA ASN A 35 -17.58 -5.07 23.80
C ASN A 35 -17.00 -4.24 22.65
N ILE A 36 -17.36 -4.52 21.39
CA ILE A 36 -16.94 -3.68 20.24
C ILE A 36 -17.26 -2.20 20.48
N TRP A 37 -18.44 -1.93 21.05
CA TRP A 37 -18.89 -0.56 21.29
C TRP A 37 -18.38 0.03 22.60
N THR A 38 -18.31 -0.78 23.65
CA THR A 38 -18.06 -0.31 25.03
C THR A 38 -16.60 -0.44 25.48
N GLY A 39 -15.78 -1.21 24.76
CA GLY A 39 -14.43 -1.61 25.18
C GLY A 39 -14.40 -2.63 26.33
N GLY A 40 -15.57 -3.10 26.81
CA GLY A 40 -15.68 -4.02 27.94
C GLY A 40 -15.36 -3.38 29.29
N THR A 41 -15.34 -4.19 30.34
CA THR A 41 -15.10 -3.73 31.73
C THR A 41 -13.64 -3.43 32.05
N GLY A 42 -12.70 -3.87 31.20
CA GLY A 42 -11.27 -3.69 31.38
C GLY A 42 -10.70 -2.41 30.75
N ILE A 43 -11.55 -1.54 30.19
CA ILE A 43 -11.10 -0.31 29.53
C ILE A 43 -10.48 0.67 30.53
N SER A 44 -9.33 1.26 30.17
CA SER A 44 -8.63 2.23 31.01
C SER A 44 -9.25 3.63 30.89
N THR A 45 -10.13 4.00 31.82
CA THR A 45 -10.80 5.31 31.85
C THR A 45 -9.86 6.47 32.19
N THR A 46 -8.64 6.20 32.61
CA THR A 46 -7.59 7.22 32.85
C THR A 46 -6.74 7.51 31.62
N ASP A 47 -6.92 6.79 30.51
CA ASP A 47 -6.28 7.16 29.25
C ASP A 47 -6.98 8.42 28.68
N PRO A 48 -6.25 9.48 28.32
CA PRO A 48 -6.86 10.75 27.93
C PRO A 48 -7.70 10.66 26.66
N ASP A 49 -7.36 9.79 25.71
CA ASP A 49 -8.13 9.63 24.46
C ASP A 49 -9.43 8.86 24.73
N ILE A 50 -9.37 7.86 25.61
CA ILE A 50 -10.56 7.12 26.05
C ILE A 50 -11.48 8.03 26.87
N ALA A 51 -10.94 8.81 27.82
CA ALA A 51 -11.70 9.76 28.60
C ALA A 51 -12.39 10.79 27.70
N ALA A 52 -11.65 11.42 26.77
CA ALA A 52 -12.22 12.36 25.81
C ALA A 52 -13.29 11.72 24.91
N LYS A 53 -13.14 10.44 24.55
CA LYS A 53 -14.15 9.72 23.78
C LYS A 53 -15.42 9.47 24.61
N ILE A 54 -15.28 9.14 25.91
CA ILE A 54 -16.41 8.98 26.84
C ILE A 54 -17.13 10.32 27.02
N ASP A 55 -16.39 11.41 27.27
CA ASP A 55 -16.94 12.76 27.41
C ASP A 55 -17.73 13.16 26.16
N SER A 56 -17.20 12.90 24.96
CA SER A 56 -17.90 13.15 23.70
C SER A 56 -19.20 12.36 23.58
N MET A 57 -19.27 11.12 24.10
CA MET A 57 -20.52 10.36 24.13
C MET A 57 -21.55 10.98 25.07
N GLU A 58 -21.13 11.54 26.21
CA GLU A 58 -22.00 12.21 27.17
C GLU A 58 -22.52 13.56 26.67
N ASP A 59 -21.66 14.33 26.01
CA ASP A 59 -22.00 15.64 25.46
C ASP A 59 -23.08 15.53 24.39
N ILE A 60 -23.05 14.48 23.56
CA ILE A 60 -24.13 14.20 22.60
C ILE A 60 -25.47 13.97 23.31
N VAL A 61 -25.45 13.35 24.49
CA VAL A 61 -26.66 12.99 25.25
C VAL A 61 -27.21 14.17 26.08
N THR A 62 -26.35 15.06 26.60
CA THR A 62 -26.69 16.11 27.59
C THR A 62 -26.45 17.55 27.14
N ASN A 63 -25.75 17.77 26.03
CA ASN A 63 -25.35 19.10 25.56
C ASN A 63 -25.47 19.29 24.03
N GLY A 64 -25.89 18.25 23.29
CA GLY A 64 -26.42 18.35 21.92
C GLY A 64 -25.42 18.55 20.80
N CYS A 65 -24.12 18.47 21.06
CA CYS A 65 -23.10 18.66 20.05
C CYS A 65 -21.97 17.64 20.20
N GLY A 66 -21.59 17.01 19.08
CA GLY A 66 -20.48 16.06 19.02
C GLY A 66 -19.09 16.72 19.02
N ALA A 67 -19.02 18.06 19.06
CA ALA A 67 -17.81 18.86 19.22
C ALA A 67 -18.15 20.26 19.83
N PRO A 68 -17.31 20.84 20.72
CA PRO A 68 -17.52 22.15 21.34
C PRO A 68 -17.49 23.34 20.36
N PRO A 69 -18.03 24.53 20.73
CA PRO A 69 -18.61 24.90 22.03
C PRO A 69 -20.06 24.43 22.21
N CYS A 70 -20.36 23.92 23.41
CA CYS A 70 -21.65 23.31 23.75
C CYS A 70 -22.66 24.29 24.33
N SER A 71 -23.94 24.11 24.01
CA SER A 71 -25.05 24.79 24.69
C SER A 71 -25.76 23.79 25.60
N ALA A 72 -25.77 24.05 26.90
CA ALA A 72 -26.42 23.15 27.86
C ALA A 72 -27.90 22.96 27.52
N GLY A 73 -28.40 21.72 27.63
CA GLY A 73 -29.82 21.39 27.45
C GLY A 73 -30.27 21.15 26.01
N THR A 74 -29.37 20.97 25.06
CA THR A 74 -29.69 20.59 23.68
C THR A 74 -29.38 19.12 23.36
N GLY A 75 -28.99 18.33 24.37
CA GLY A 75 -28.69 16.91 24.24
C GLY A 75 -29.85 16.07 23.76
N TYR A 76 -29.56 14.86 23.25
CA TYR A 76 -30.61 13.92 22.85
C TYR A 76 -31.56 13.59 23.99
N TRP A 77 -31.09 13.50 25.23
CA TRP A 77 -31.96 13.27 26.38
C TRP A 77 -32.77 14.53 26.73
N ASP A 78 -32.15 15.71 26.71
CA ASP A 78 -32.80 16.97 27.10
C ASP A 78 -33.91 17.40 26.13
N THR A 79 -33.72 17.10 24.85
CA THR A 79 -34.64 17.51 23.77
C THR A 79 -35.71 16.46 23.47
N MET A 80 -35.68 15.32 24.15
CA MET A 80 -36.66 14.25 23.96
C MET A 80 -38.02 14.64 24.56
N ASP A 81 -39.11 14.47 23.81
CA ASP A 81 -40.46 14.63 24.35
C ASP A 81 -40.79 13.46 25.28
N LEU A 82 -40.93 13.76 26.57
CA LEU A 82 -41.26 12.78 27.62
C LEU A 82 -42.74 12.78 28.01
N SER A 83 -43.59 13.55 27.34
CA SER A 83 -45.01 13.64 27.66
C SER A 83 -45.76 12.34 27.35
N ALA A 84 -46.76 12.00 28.17
CA ALA A 84 -47.53 10.77 28.01
C ALA A 84 -48.35 10.73 26.70
N GLY A 85 -48.69 11.91 26.13
CA GLY A 85 -49.45 12.07 24.89
C GLY A 85 -48.60 12.38 23.66
N ARG A 86 -47.28 12.19 23.73
CA ARG A 86 -46.35 12.52 22.64
C ARG A 86 -46.67 11.78 21.34
N THR A 87 -46.55 12.51 20.23
CA THR A 87 -46.72 12.00 18.86
C THR A 87 -45.38 11.80 18.14
N THR A 88 -44.27 12.20 18.77
CA THR A 88 -42.89 11.97 18.33
C THR A 88 -42.00 11.79 19.56
N LEU A 89 -40.79 11.24 19.39
CA LEU A 89 -39.75 11.29 20.43
C LEU A 89 -38.95 12.58 20.39
N TRP A 90 -38.75 13.15 19.20
CA TRP A 90 -38.05 14.41 19.01
C TRP A 90 -38.78 15.28 17.98
N PRO A 91 -38.99 16.58 18.23
CA PRO A 91 -39.71 17.47 17.31
C PRO A 91 -39.11 17.52 15.90
N ASP A 92 -37.78 17.51 15.80
CA ASP A 92 -37.04 17.57 14.53
C ASP A 92 -37.08 16.26 13.73
N LEU A 93 -37.53 15.16 14.34
CA LEU A 93 -37.72 13.85 13.69
C LEU A 93 -39.21 13.48 13.56
N SER A 94 -40.10 14.47 13.61
CA SER A 94 -41.57 14.26 13.65
C SER A 94 -42.18 13.81 12.31
N ASP A 95 -41.58 14.15 11.17
CA ASP A 95 -42.14 13.84 9.85
C ASP A 95 -42.35 12.33 9.66
N THR A 96 -43.58 11.93 9.34
CA THR A 96 -44.03 10.55 9.14
C THR A 96 -43.92 10.07 7.70
N SER A 97 -43.45 10.92 6.79
CA SER A 97 -43.21 10.60 5.38
C SER A 97 -41.75 10.37 5.04
N VAL A 98 -40.83 10.73 5.95
CA VAL A 98 -39.37 10.59 5.78
C VAL A 98 -38.87 9.39 6.59
N SER A 99 -38.41 8.32 5.92
CA SER A 99 -37.99 7.11 6.62
C SER A 99 -36.68 7.29 7.39
N ALA A 100 -35.81 8.21 6.95
CA ALA A 100 -34.57 8.56 7.66
C ALA A 100 -34.80 9.08 9.09
N ASN A 101 -35.97 9.62 9.41
CA ASN A 101 -36.31 10.02 10.78
C ASN A 101 -36.44 8.81 11.71
N VAL A 102 -36.88 7.66 11.20
CA VAL A 102 -36.96 6.41 11.97
C VAL A 102 -35.56 5.91 12.32
N THR A 103 -34.65 5.86 11.35
CA THR A 103 -33.24 5.50 11.59
C THR A 103 -32.59 6.48 12.58
N SER A 104 -32.78 7.78 12.38
CA SER A 104 -32.20 8.83 13.23
C SER A 104 -32.69 8.74 14.68
N ALA A 105 -33.96 8.41 14.91
CA ALA A 105 -34.49 8.21 16.26
C ALA A 105 -33.82 7.01 16.96
N TYR A 106 -33.60 5.90 16.24
CA TYR A 106 -32.86 4.77 16.79
C TYR A 106 -31.35 5.06 16.96
N ASP A 107 -30.75 5.90 16.12
CA ASP A 107 -29.37 6.39 16.32
C ASP A 107 -29.24 7.16 17.64
N ARG A 108 -30.20 8.06 17.95
CA ARG A 108 -30.25 8.78 19.23
C ARG A 108 -30.42 7.85 20.43
N LEU A 109 -31.36 6.89 20.35
CA LEU A 109 -31.59 5.90 21.40
C LEU A 109 -30.35 5.01 21.63
N LYS A 110 -29.64 4.62 20.57
CA LYS A 110 -28.36 3.90 20.66
C LYS A 110 -27.29 4.74 21.36
N ALA A 111 -27.14 6.02 20.99
CA ALA A 111 -26.17 6.91 21.63
C ALA A 111 -26.43 7.06 23.14
N MET A 112 -27.70 7.24 23.51
CA MET A 112 -28.13 7.26 24.92
C MET A 112 -27.82 5.93 25.64
N ALA A 113 -28.07 4.79 24.99
CA ALA A 113 -27.75 3.47 25.54
C ALA A 113 -26.24 3.23 25.70
N LEU A 114 -25.41 3.79 24.80
CA LEU A 114 -23.95 3.74 24.95
C LEU A 114 -23.50 4.51 26.20
N ALA A 115 -23.90 5.77 26.35
CA ALA A 115 -23.57 6.56 27.55
C ALA A 115 -24.07 5.89 28.85
N TYR A 116 -25.24 5.25 28.82
CA TYR A 116 -25.75 4.47 29.95
C TYR A 116 -24.91 3.21 30.29
N THR A 117 -24.22 2.60 29.31
CA THR A 117 -23.55 1.30 29.50
C THR A 117 -22.02 1.38 29.63
N VAL A 118 -21.39 2.43 29.12
CA VAL A 118 -19.94 2.55 29.05
C VAL A 118 -19.32 2.81 30.42
N THR A 119 -18.34 2.00 30.82
CA THR A 119 -17.59 2.18 32.07
C THR A 119 -16.82 3.51 32.02
N GLY A 120 -16.89 4.30 33.09
CA GLY A 120 -16.29 5.63 33.16
C GLY A 120 -17.24 6.76 32.82
N SER A 121 -18.38 6.47 32.16
CA SER A 121 -19.38 7.50 31.92
C SER A 121 -20.08 7.93 33.21
N SER A 122 -20.32 9.23 33.40
CA SER A 122 -21.16 9.80 34.45
C SER A 122 -22.63 9.35 34.36
N LEU A 123 -23.06 8.89 33.17
CA LEU A 123 -24.39 8.35 32.92
C LEU A 123 -24.47 6.82 33.09
N ASN A 124 -23.35 6.15 33.40
CA ASN A 124 -23.31 4.71 33.57
C ASN A 124 -24.30 4.26 34.67
N GLY A 125 -25.22 3.35 34.32
CA GLY A 125 -26.17 2.80 35.28
C GLY A 125 -27.27 3.79 35.73
N ASN A 126 -27.37 4.98 35.10
CA ASN A 126 -28.40 5.96 35.44
C ASN A 126 -29.81 5.43 35.18
N SER A 127 -30.59 5.21 36.24
CA SER A 127 -31.91 4.59 36.15
C SER A 127 -32.96 5.44 35.42
N GLN A 128 -32.84 6.77 35.48
CA GLN A 128 -33.76 7.67 34.77
C GLN A 128 -33.51 7.58 33.26
N LEU A 129 -32.24 7.68 32.84
CA LEU A 129 -31.84 7.53 31.45
C LEU A 129 -32.26 6.16 30.90
N ARG A 130 -32.00 5.08 31.64
CA ARG A 130 -32.46 3.73 31.28
C ARG A 130 -33.96 3.70 31.01
N ASN A 131 -34.78 4.19 31.95
CA ASN A 131 -36.22 4.17 31.81
C ASN A 131 -36.68 5.03 30.63
N THR A 132 -36.03 6.18 30.39
CA THR A 132 -36.30 7.02 29.21
C THR A 132 -36.02 6.28 27.91
N ILE A 133 -34.89 5.59 27.79
CA ILE A 133 -34.54 4.84 26.57
C ILE A 133 -35.55 3.71 26.34
N ILE A 134 -35.89 2.92 27.37
CA ILE A 134 -36.84 1.82 27.27
C ILE A 134 -38.23 2.33 26.85
N ASN A 135 -38.71 3.41 27.48
CA ASN A 135 -39.97 4.05 27.09
C ASN A 135 -39.94 4.59 25.65
N GLY A 136 -38.77 5.05 25.18
CA GLY A 136 -38.54 5.45 23.80
C GLY A 136 -38.64 4.28 22.83
N LEU A 137 -38.00 3.15 23.14
CA LEU A 137 -38.08 1.91 22.36
C LEU A 137 -39.52 1.37 22.28
N ASP A 138 -40.23 1.34 23.40
CA ASP A 138 -41.64 0.93 23.44
C ASP A 138 -42.53 1.85 22.61
N TRP A 139 -42.30 3.17 22.68
CA TRP A 139 -43.04 4.14 21.87
C TRP A 139 -42.73 3.98 20.37
N MET A 140 -41.45 3.80 19.99
CA MET A 140 -41.06 3.55 18.60
C MET A 140 -41.69 2.28 18.08
N HIS A 141 -41.70 1.20 18.86
CA HIS A 141 -42.37 -0.03 18.50
C HIS A 141 -43.87 0.21 18.30
N ALA A 142 -44.56 0.82 19.26
CA ALA A 142 -46.00 1.03 19.17
C ALA A 142 -46.42 1.92 17.98
N ASN A 143 -45.60 2.92 17.59
CA ASN A 143 -46.04 3.99 16.69
C ASN A 143 -45.31 4.06 15.34
N ARG A 144 -44.05 3.61 15.26
CA ARG A 144 -43.18 3.89 14.09
C ARG A 144 -42.55 2.65 13.47
N TYR A 145 -42.26 1.60 14.23
CA TYR A 145 -41.49 0.44 13.77
C TYR A 145 -41.95 -0.87 14.43
N ASN A 146 -43.00 -1.49 13.88
CA ASN A 146 -43.56 -2.77 14.30
C ASN A 146 -43.92 -3.66 13.10
N PRO A 147 -44.25 -4.96 13.31
CA PRO A 147 -44.59 -5.86 12.21
C PRO A 147 -45.76 -5.45 11.32
N SER A 148 -46.66 -4.57 11.80
CA SER A 148 -47.78 -4.06 11.01
C SER A 148 -47.49 -2.73 10.30
N THR A 149 -46.29 -2.18 10.44
CA THR A 149 -45.94 -0.88 9.83
C THR A 149 -45.77 -1.03 8.32
N THR A 150 -46.49 -0.22 7.55
CA THR A 150 -46.29 -0.07 6.10
C THR A 150 -45.07 0.82 5.85
N THR A 151 -44.09 0.32 5.09
CA THR A 151 -42.89 1.08 4.74
C THR A 151 -43.20 2.23 3.79
N TYR A 152 -42.47 3.33 3.91
CA TYR A 152 -42.52 4.50 3.02
C TYR A 152 -41.10 5.00 2.71
N ASP A 153 -40.99 5.84 1.68
CA ASP A 153 -39.74 6.51 1.30
C ASP A 153 -38.59 5.51 0.99
N ASN A 154 -37.47 5.57 1.71
CA ASN A 154 -36.30 4.76 1.43
C ASN A 154 -36.32 3.41 2.17
N TRP A 155 -36.30 2.30 1.41
CA TRP A 155 -36.29 0.93 1.93
C TRP A 155 -35.12 0.65 2.89
N TRP A 156 -33.96 1.28 2.65
CA TRP A 156 -32.75 1.04 3.44
C TRP A 156 -32.97 1.35 4.92
N ASP A 157 -33.75 2.39 5.25
CA ASP A 157 -34.04 2.76 6.63
C ASP A 157 -34.85 1.68 7.37
N TRP A 158 -35.72 0.96 6.65
CA TRP A 158 -36.56 -0.09 7.23
C TRP A 158 -35.85 -1.43 7.38
N GLU A 159 -35.04 -1.81 6.40
CA GLU A 159 -34.42 -3.14 6.32
C GLU A 159 -32.99 -3.16 6.88
N ILE A 160 -32.31 -2.01 6.97
CA ILE A 160 -30.90 -1.90 7.36
C ILE A 160 -30.69 -0.84 8.44
N GLY A 161 -31.07 0.41 8.16
CA GLY A 161 -30.85 1.57 9.02
C GLY A 161 -31.33 1.35 10.44
N ALA A 162 -32.66 1.36 10.64
CA ALA A 162 -33.28 1.16 11.95
C ALA A 162 -32.93 -0.21 12.58
N PRO A 163 -32.98 -1.36 11.87
CA PRO A 163 -32.57 -2.65 12.42
C PRO A 163 -31.17 -2.71 13.03
N LEU A 164 -30.16 -2.16 12.36
CA LEU A 164 -28.79 -2.17 12.89
C LEU A 164 -28.73 -1.46 14.25
N ARG A 165 -29.35 -0.28 14.36
CA ARG A 165 -29.35 0.52 15.59
C ARG A 165 -30.20 -0.11 16.68
N LEU A 166 -31.35 -0.67 16.33
CA LEU A 166 -32.22 -1.37 17.27
C LEU A 166 -31.54 -2.61 17.82
N ASN A 167 -30.90 -3.42 16.98
CA ASN A 167 -30.11 -4.57 17.43
C ASN A 167 -29.01 -4.14 18.41
N ASP A 168 -28.21 -3.14 18.06
CA ASP A 168 -27.15 -2.63 18.94
C ASP A 168 -27.72 -2.14 20.28
N THR A 169 -28.83 -1.40 20.26
CA THR A 169 -29.47 -0.89 21.47
C THR A 169 -29.96 -2.03 22.37
N VAL A 170 -30.54 -3.08 21.78
CA VAL A 170 -31.01 -4.28 22.51
C VAL A 170 -29.84 -5.11 23.03
N VAL A 171 -28.70 -5.16 22.33
CA VAL A 171 -27.46 -5.77 22.85
C VAL A 171 -26.98 -5.02 24.11
N LEU A 172 -26.93 -3.69 24.05
CA LEU A 172 -26.47 -2.84 25.16
C LEU A 172 -27.35 -3.01 26.41
N LEU A 173 -28.68 -3.04 26.22
CA LEU A 173 -29.70 -3.08 27.27
C LEU A 173 -30.26 -4.48 27.54
N TYR A 174 -29.63 -5.55 27.06
CA TYR A 174 -30.25 -6.89 27.02
C TYR A 174 -30.83 -7.34 28.37
N ASN A 175 -30.08 -7.09 29.45
CA ASN A 175 -30.44 -7.47 30.82
C ASN A 175 -31.44 -6.51 31.49
N ASP A 176 -31.59 -5.29 30.96
CA ASP A 176 -32.56 -4.30 31.44
C ASP A 176 -33.94 -4.46 30.78
N LEU A 177 -34.02 -5.19 29.65
CA LEU A 177 -35.26 -5.44 28.92
C LEU A 177 -35.99 -6.69 29.42
N THR A 178 -37.32 -6.66 29.36
CA THR A 178 -38.16 -7.85 29.57
C THR A 178 -38.08 -8.80 28.37
N SER A 179 -38.44 -10.08 28.58
CA SER A 179 -38.55 -11.04 27.48
C SER A 179 -39.57 -10.60 26.41
N THR A 180 -40.69 -10.01 26.83
CA THR A 180 -41.71 -9.47 25.92
C THR A 180 -41.17 -8.33 25.06
N GLN A 181 -40.45 -7.37 25.65
CA GLN A 181 -39.83 -6.27 24.90
C GLN A 181 -38.83 -6.79 23.87
N ARG A 182 -37.91 -7.68 24.27
CA ARG A 182 -36.96 -8.30 23.34
C ARG A 182 -37.67 -9.01 22.19
N THR A 183 -38.70 -9.81 22.48
CA THR A 183 -39.47 -10.52 21.45
C THR A 183 -40.16 -9.54 20.49
N ASN A 184 -40.82 -8.50 21.00
CA ASN A 184 -41.54 -7.52 20.19
C ASN A 184 -40.60 -6.78 19.23
N TYR A 185 -39.47 -6.28 19.74
CA TYR A 185 -38.50 -5.54 18.92
C TYR A 185 -37.87 -6.45 17.86
N MET A 186 -37.47 -7.67 18.23
CA MET A 186 -36.85 -8.62 17.31
C MET A 186 -37.83 -9.21 16.29
N ASN A 187 -39.14 -9.24 16.59
CA ASN A 187 -40.19 -9.56 15.62
C ASN A 187 -40.35 -8.45 14.58
N ALA A 188 -40.26 -7.18 14.99
CA ALA A 188 -40.25 -6.06 14.04
C ALA A 188 -39.03 -6.17 13.10
N VAL A 189 -37.84 -6.39 13.63
CA VAL A 189 -36.62 -6.60 12.81
C VAL A 189 -36.80 -7.76 11.83
N ASN A 190 -37.35 -8.90 12.28
CA ASN A 190 -37.57 -10.05 11.39
C ASN A 190 -38.56 -9.77 10.26
N GLN A 191 -39.58 -8.96 10.51
CA GLN A 191 -40.59 -8.62 9.52
C GLN A 191 -39.96 -7.87 8.34
N PHE A 192 -39.08 -6.91 8.63
CA PHE A 192 -38.44 -6.09 7.59
C PHE A 192 -37.17 -6.73 7.02
N ALA A 193 -36.41 -7.47 7.81
CA ALA A 193 -35.15 -8.10 7.41
C ALA A 193 -35.13 -9.60 7.75
N PRO A 194 -35.92 -10.45 7.06
CA PRO A 194 -35.97 -11.88 7.35
C PRO A 194 -34.73 -12.66 6.88
N SER A 195 -34.02 -12.19 5.84
CA SER A 195 -32.85 -12.84 5.25
C SER A 195 -31.97 -11.87 4.46
N PRO A 196 -30.66 -12.16 4.27
CA PRO A 196 -29.73 -11.31 3.51
C PRO A 196 -29.76 -11.59 2.00
N SER A 197 -30.70 -10.98 1.29
CA SER A 197 -30.96 -11.23 -0.15
C SER A 197 -30.42 -10.18 -1.13
N ARG A 198 -29.75 -9.13 -0.62
CA ARG A 198 -29.15 -8.04 -1.43
C ARG A 198 -27.75 -8.42 -1.97
N THR A 199 -27.01 -7.49 -2.57
CA THR A 199 -25.61 -7.66 -3.03
C THR A 199 -24.68 -6.59 -2.44
N GLY A 200 -23.37 -6.83 -2.46
CA GLY A 200 -22.33 -5.91 -2.00
C GLY A 200 -22.53 -5.47 -0.55
N ALA A 201 -22.28 -4.19 -0.27
CA ALA A 201 -22.46 -3.63 1.08
C ALA A 201 -23.88 -3.81 1.63
N ASN A 202 -24.91 -3.76 0.79
CA ASN A 202 -26.30 -3.98 1.22
C ASN A 202 -26.52 -5.42 1.72
N ARG A 203 -25.83 -6.41 1.14
CA ARG A 203 -25.90 -7.79 1.62
C ARG A 203 -25.22 -7.94 2.96
N VAL A 204 -24.01 -7.41 3.12
CA VAL A 204 -23.24 -7.48 4.37
C VAL A 204 -23.98 -6.82 5.53
N TRP A 205 -24.61 -5.66 5.30
CA TRP A 205 -25.46 -5.04 6.32
C TRP A 205 -26.67 -5.90 6.68
N SER A 206 -27.39 -6.41 5.68
CA SER A 206 -28.54 -7.28 5.93
C SER A 206 -28.11 -8.57 6.66
N ALA A 207 -26.94 -9.11 6.33
CA ALA A 207 -26.35 -10.27 6.99
C ALA A 207 -26.00 -9.97 8.45
N THR A 208 -25.48 -8.77 8.73
CA THR A 208 -25.22 -8.28 10.09
C THR A 208 -26.52 -8.13 10.89
N VAL A 209 -27.57 -7.54 10.29
CA VAL A 209 -28.90 -7.42 10.91
C VAL A 209 -29.45 -8.79 11.30
N VAL A 210 -29.45 -9.73 10.36
CA VAL A 210 -30.00 -11.07 10.55
C VAL A 210 -29.16 -11.88 11.55
N GLY A 211 -27.83 -11.80 11.47
CA GLY A 211 -26.91 -12.51 12.36
C GLY A 211 -26.99 -12.02 13.80
N VAL A 212 -26.89 -10.71 14.04
CA VAL A 212 -26.98 -10.13 15.39
C VAL A 212 -28.36 -10.33 16.00
N ARG A 213 -29.44 -10.20 15.20
CA ARG A 213 -30.79 -10.59 15.65
C ARG A 213 -30.83 -12.06 16.06
N GLY A 214 -30.25 -12.96 15.25
CA GLY A 214 -30.15 -14.39 15.56
C GLY A 214 -29.50 -14.65 16.91
N ILE A 215 -28.43 -13.93 17.24
CA ILE A 215 -27.79 -13.96 18.57
C ILE A 215 -28.76 -13.50 19.67
N LEU A 216 -29.45 -12.37 19.46
CA LEU A 216 -30.37 -11.78 20.44
C LEU A 216 -31.55 -12.70 20.79
N VAL A 217 -32.07 -13.44 19.81
CA VAL A 217 -33.19 -14.39 19.99
C VAL A 217 -32.76 -15.85 20.12
N LYS A 218 -31.45 -16.12 20.19
CA LYS A 218 -30.86 -17.46 20.31
C LYS A 218 -31.30 -18.43 19.18
N ASP A 219 -31.32 -17.94 17.94
CA ASP A 219 -31.70 -18.69 16.74
C ASP A 219 -30.47 -19.02 15.86
N SER A 220 -29.98 -20.26 15.97
CA SER A 220 -28.83 -20.77 15.22
C SER A 220 -28.97 -20.64 13.71
N THR A 221 -30.19 -20.77 13.18
CA THR A 221 -30.44 -20.74 11.73
C THR A 221 -30.22 -19.34 11.20
N LYS A 222 -30.68 -18.32 11.94
CA LYS A 222 -30.47 -16.92 11.56
C LYS A 222 -29.00 -16.50 11.66
N ILE A 223 -28.26 -17.00 12.66
CA ILE A 223 -26.81 -16.76 12.72
C ILE A 223 -26.10 -17.38 11.51
N GLY A 224 -26.47 -18.62 11.14
CA GLY A 224 -25.99 -19.26 9.92
C GLY A 224 -26.26 -18.45 8.65
N LEU A 225 -27.47 -17.92 8.48
CA LEU A 225 -27.80 -17.03 7.36
C LEU A 225 -26.96 -15.75 7.35
N GLY A 226 -26.70 -15.16 8.52
CA GLY A 226 -25.79 -14.02 8.65
C GLY A 226 -24.36 -14.36 8.22
N ARG A 227 -23.81 -15.50 8.66
CA ARG A 227 -22.49 -15.99 8.23
C ARG A 227 -22.44 -16.17 6.72
N ASP A 228 -23.39 -16.91 6.15
CA ASP A 228 -23.38 -17.27 4.72
C ASP A 228 -23.63 -16.05 3.83
N GLY A 229 -24.36 -15.04 4.33
CA GLY A 229 -24.54 -13.76 3.66
C GLY A 229 -23.25 -12.95 3.52
N VAL A 230 -22.33 -13.05 4.49
CA VAL A 230 -21.00 -12.44 4.43
C VAL A 230 -20.08 -13.22 3.49
N SER A 231 -20.08 -14.56 3.59
CA SER A 231 -19.29 -15.44 2.72
C SER A 231 -19.50 -15.17 1.23
N ALA A 232 -20.76 -15.00 0.83
CA ALA A 232 -21.12 -14.78 -0.57
C ALA A 232 -20.56 -13.49 -1.21
N GLU A 233 -19.97 -12.59 -0.43
CA GLU A 233 -19.38 -11.33 -0.90
C GLU A 233 -17.85 -11.32 -0.80
N LEU A 234 -17.21 -12.43 -0.40
CA LEU A 234 -15.75 -12.57 -0.32
C LEU A 234 -15.10 -12.79 -1.69
N ASP A 235 -15.87 -13.21 -2.68
CA ASP A 235 -15.37 -13.47 -4.04
C ASP A 235 -15.10 -12.20 -4.83
N TYR A 236 -14.06 -12.26 -5.66
CA TYR A 236 -13.82 -11.23 -6.65
C TYR A 236 -14.86 -11.30 -7.79
N VAL A 237 -15.41 -10.15 -8.14
CA VAL A 237 -16.30 -10.01 -9.29
C VAL A 237 -15.56 -9.62 -10.55
N THR A 238 -16.20 -9.87 -11.68
CA THR A 238 -15.71 -9.44 -13.00
C THR A 238 -16.59 -8.36 -13.63
N SER A 239 -17.76 -8.08 -13.06
CA SER A 239 -18.66 -7.00 -13.46
C SER A 239 -19.62 -6.69 -12.31
N SER A 240 -20.25 -5.51 -12.34
CA SER A 240 -21.22 -5.08 -11.32
C SER A 240 -20.61 -4.89 -9.92
N ASP A 241 -21.44 -4.96 -8.90
CA ASP A 241 -21.10 -4.67 -7.51
C ASP A 241 -20.09 -5.66 -6.92
N GLY A 242 -19.05 -5.16 -6.24
CA GLY A 242 -18.08 -5.98 -5.51
C GLY A 242 -16.62 -5.54 -5.72
N PHE A 243 -15.70 -6.29 -5.12
CA PHE A 243 -14.25 -6.11 -5.29
C PHE A 243 -13.76 -6.81 -6.55
N TYR A 244 -12.83 -6.18 -7.25
CA TYR A 244 -12.17 -6.70 -8.44
C TYR A 244 -10.71 -7.04 -8.11
N LYS A 245 -10.12 -7.97 -8.88
CA LYS A 245 -8.72 -8.40 -8.68
C LYS A 245 -7.68 -7.29 -8.85
N ASP A 246 -8.00 -6.22 -9.60
CA ASP A 246 -7.14 -5.05 -9.75
C ASP A 246 -7.15 -4.12 -8.51
N GLY A 247 -8.03 -4.40 -7.53
CA GLY A 247 -8.26 -3.59 -6.33
C GLY A 247 -9.43 -2.62 -6.46
N SER A 248 -10.10 -2.57 -7.62
CA SER A 248 -11.27 -1.72 -7.81
C SER A 248 -12.44 -2.21 -6.97
N PHE A 249 -13.31 -1.28 -6.57
CA PHE A 249 -14.60 -1.60 -5.99
C PHE A 249 -15.70 -0.80 -6.70
N ILE A 250 -16.72 -1.51 -7.17
CA ILE A 250 -17.91 -0.93 -7.79
C ILE A 250 -19.13 -1.20 -6.90
N GLN A 251 -20.03 -0.24 -6.84
CA GLN A 251 -21.38 -0.43 -6.30
C GLN A 251 -22.39 0.31 -7.18
N HIS A 252 -23.67 -0.11 -7.09
CA HIS A 252 -24.77 0.44 -7.87
C HIS A 252 -24.52 0.29 -9.38
N GLY A 253 -23.99 -0.88 -9.75
CA GLY A 253 -23.71 -1.34 -11.09
C GLY A 253 -22.40 -0.80 -11.68
N LYS A 254 -22.14 0.51 -11.58
CA LYS A 254 -21.03 1.16 -12.34
C LYS A 254 -20.41 2.40 -11.68
N TYR A 255 -20.54 2.61 -10.37
CA TYR A 255 -19.86 3.72 -9.68
C TYR A 255 -18.63 3.24 -8.90
N SER A 256 -17.52 3.96 -9.02
CA SER A 256 -16.34 3.77 -8.18
C SER A 256 -16.67 4.10 -6.72
N TYR A 257 -16.50 3.13 -5.82
CA TYR A 257 -17.08 3.22 -4.49
C TYR A 257 -16.24 2.67 -3.33
N THR A 258 -14.94 2.44 -3.53
CA THR A 258 -14.07 1.86 -2.50
C THR A 258 -14.16 2.59 -1.16
N GLY A 259 -14.16 3.92 -1.15
CA GLY A 259 -14.24 4.73 0.07
C GLY A 259 -15.65 5.07 0.56
N GLY A 260 -16.70 4.62 -0.15
CA GLY A 260 -18.10 4.75 0.28
C GLY A 260 -18.67 3.40 0.70
N TYR A 261 -19.35 2.69 -0.22
CA TYR A 261 -19.91 1.37 0.07
C TYR A 261 -18.84 0.31 0.33
N GLY A 262 -17.72 0.33 -0.40
CA GLY A 262 -16.65 -0.67 -0.24
C GLY A 262 -16.06 -0.65 1.16
N LYS A 263 -15.82 0.54 1.70
CA LYS A 263 -15.37 0.78 3.07
C LYS A 263 -16.30 0.15 4.10
N ASN A 264 -17.61 0.37 3.95
CA ASN A 264 -18.58 -0.21 4.87
C ASN A 264 -18.61 -1.73 4.78
N MET A 265 -18.62 -2.27 3.55
CA MET A 265 -18.51 -3.70 3.32
C MET A 265 -17.25 -4.29 3.96
N PHE A 266 -16.09 -3.65 3.78
CA PHE A 266 -14.82 -4.09 4.35
C PHE A 266 -14.83 -4.11 5.88
N LYS A 267 -15.29 -3.02 6.50
CA LYS A 267 -15.44 -2.91 7.97
C LYS A 267 -16.41 -3.93 8.54
N ASP A 268 -17.59 -4.04 7.95
CA ASP A 268 -18.67 -4.84 8.54
C ASP A 268 -18.46 -6.34 8.30
N THR A 269 -17.85 -6.73 7.17
CA THR A 269 -17.33 -8.10 6.96
C THR A 269 -16.27 -8.44 8.01
N ALA A 270 -15.29 -7.57 8.25
CA ALA A 270 -14.26 -7.80 9.27
C ALA A 270 -14.86 -7.93 10.69
N ASN A 271 -15.85 -7.11 11.03
CA ASN A 271 -16.54 -7.19 12.32
C ASN A 271 -17.37 -8.47 12.47
N MET A 272 -18.09 -8.91 11.41
CA MET A 272 -18.83 -10.16 11.43
C MET A 272 -17.91 -11.38 11.53
N MET A 273 -16.80 -11.40 10.79
CA MET A 273 -15.78 -12.44 10.91
C MET A 273 -15.20 -12.48 12.33
N TYR A 274 -14.84 -11.33 12.88
CA TYR A 274 -14.37 -11.23 14.26
C TYR A 274 -15.41 -11.73 15.25
N LEU A 275 -16.67 -11.30 15.15
CA LEU A 275 -17.77 -11.71 16.04
C LEU A 275 -17.88 -13.22 16.09
N LEU A 276 -17.94 -13.87 14.93
CA LEU A 276 -18.19 -15.31 14.80
C LEU A 276 -16.95 -16.19 15.00
N ALA A 277 -15.74 -15.62 14.98
CA ALA A 277 -14.50 -16.37 15.17
C ALA A 277 -14.48 -17.18 16.48
N GLY A 278 -14.12 -18.47 16.39
CA GLY A 278 -14.07 -19.40 17.51
C GLY A 278 -15.43 -19.95 17.98
N SER A 279 -16.53 -19.57 17.32
CA SER A 279 -17.88 -20.10 17.61
C SER A 279 -18.28 -21.21 16.63
N SER A 280 -19.39 -21.89 16.93
CA SER A 280 -20.08 -22.84 16.04
C SER A 280 -20.45 -22.25 14.67
N TRP A 281 -20.43 -20.92 14.51
CA TRP A 281 -20.75 -20.21 13.27
C TRP A 281 -19.56 -19.46 12.66
N GLU A 282 -18.32 -19.83 13.00
CA GLU A 282 -17.14 -19.25 12.37
C GLU A 282 -17.20 -19.29 10.83
N VAL A 283 -16.70 -18.23 10.19
CA VAL A 283 -16.53 -18.16 8.74
C VAL A 283 -15.37 -19.09 8.32
N THR A 284 -15.74 -20.24 7.76
CA THR A 284 -14.81 -21.29 7.30
C THR A 284 -14.58 -21.28 5.78
N ASP A 285 -15.24 -20.35 5.08
CA ASP A 285 -15.07 -20.14 3.64
C ASP A 285 -13.59 -19.92 3.26
N SER A 286 -13.12 -20.61 2.22
CA SER A 286 -11.75 -20.48 1.73
C SER A 286 -11.47 -19.10 1.16
N ASP A 287 -12.48 -18.41 0.62
CA ASP A 287 -12.32 -17.10 -0.01
C ASP A 287 -12.16 -15.97 1.01
N LYS A 288 -12.22 -16.27 2.32
CA LYS A 288 -11.88 -15.33 3.40
C LYS A 288 -10.46 -14.78 3.31
N VAL A 289 -9.58 -15.38 2.52
CA VAL A 289 -8.24 -14.83 2.25
C VAL A 289 -8.28 -13.55 1.40
N ASN A 290 -9.35 -13.35 0.63
CA ASN A 290 -9.50 -12.20 -0.26
C ASN A 290 -9.64 -10.88 0.51
N ILE A 291 -10.26 -10.88 1.70
CA ILE A 291 -10.36 -9.66 2.52
C ILE A 291 -9.00 -9.10 2.94
N TYR A 292 -8.00 -9.97 3.14
CA TYR A 292 -6.64 -9.51 3.42
C TYR A 292 -6.03 -8.84 2.19
N LYS A 293 -6.33 -9.33 0.98
CA LYS A 293 -5.90 -8.72 -0.28
C LYS A 293 -6.60 -7.39 -0.55
N TRP A 294 -7.87 -7.24 -0.18
CA TRP A 294 -8.57 -5.96 -0.27
C TRP A 294 -7.86 -4.87 0.54
N ALA A 295 -7.32 -5.22 1.72
CA ALA A 295 -6.56 -4.30 2.53
C ALA A 295 -5.36 -3.69 1.76
N TYR A 296 -4.57 -4.52 1.09
CA TYR A 296 -3.38 -4.11 0.32
C TYR A 296 -3.68 -3.44 -1.02
N ASP A 297 -4.67 -3.94 -1.74
CA ASP A 297 -4.90 -3.56 -3.13
C ASP A 297 -6.01 -2.51 -3.29
N ALA A 298 -7.07 -2.60 -2.48
CA ALA A 298 -8.21 -1.70 -2.59
C ALA A 298 -8.10 -0.49 -1.64
N PHE A 299 -7.62 -0.68 -0.41
CA PHE A 299 -7.66 0.38 0.61
C PHE A 299 -6.33 1.09 0.84
N GLU A 300 -5.23 0.35 1.07
CA GLU A 300 -3.95 0.96 1.43
C GLU A 300 -3.50 2.08 0.47
N PRO A 301 -3.56 1.91 -0.87
CA PRO A 301 -3.11 2.94 -1.79
C PRO A 301 -4.03 4.17 -1.87
N LEU A 302 -5.26 4.07 -1.33
CA LEU A 302 -6.27 5.13 -1.36
C LEU A 302 -6.44 5.83 0.00
N ILE A 303 -5.63 5.48 1.00
CA ILE A 303 -5.57 6.17 2.30
C ILE A 303 -4.27 6.98 2.41
N TYR A 304 -4.38 8.30 2.31
CA TYR A 304 -3.26 9.23 2.44
C TYR A 304 -3.29 9.91 3.82
N LYS A 305 -2.35 9.55 4.71
CA LYS A 305 -2.20 10.13 6.07
C LYS A 305 -3.53 10.25 6.84
N GLY A 306 -4.36 9.20 6.79
CA GLY A 306 -5.67 9.16 7.45
C GLY A 306 -6.86 9.48 6.55
N ALA A 307 -6.67 10.21 5.44
CA ALA A 307 -7.73 10.56 4.50
C ALA A 307 -8.00 9.44 3.48
N MET A 308 -9.27 9.01 3.34
CA MET A 308 -9.70 8.17 2.21
C MET A 308 -10.03 9.03 1.00
N MET A 309 -9.33 8.81 -0.12
CA MET A 309 -9.44 9.68 -1.29
C MET A 309 -10.88 9.84 -1.82
N ASP A 310 -11.32 11.09 -2.02
CA ASP A 310 -12.70 11.43 -2.40
C ASP A 310 -13.17 10.83 -3.73
N MET A 311 -12.24 10.62 -4.67
CA MET A 311 -12.54 10.06 -5.99
C MET A 311 -13.19 8.67 -5.97
N VAL A 312 -13.12 7.96 -4.83
CA VAL A 312 -13.74 6.64 -4.64
C VAL A 312 -14.86 6.65 -3.60
N ARG A 313 -15.37 7.81 -3.18
CA ARG A 313 -16.44 7.93 -2.18
C ARG A 313 -17.83 8.18 -2.78
N GLY A 314 -17.93 8.31 -4.10
CA GLY A 314 -19.19 8.54 -4.81
C GLY A 314 -19.96 9.74 -4.24
N ARG A 315 -21.26 9.60 -4.02
CA ARG A 315 -22.08 10.72 -3.49
C ARG A 315 -21.75 11.10 -2.03
N ASN A 316 -20.95 10.29 -1.33
CA ASN A 316 -20.63 10.51 0.09
C ASN A 316 -19.75 11.75 0.31
N ILE A 317 -19.12 12.28 -0.74
CA ILE A 317 -18.40 13.58 -0.69
C ILE A 317 -19.30 14.75 -0.28
N SER A 318 -20.63 14.59 -0.40
CA SER A 318 -21.61 15.60 0.00
C SER A 318 -22.11 15.48 1.44
N ARG A 319 -21.53 14.59 2.27
CA ARG A 319 -21.96 14.35 3.65
C ARG A 319 -21.01 15.03 4.63
N ASN A 320 -21.52 15.99 5.39
CA ASN A 320 -20.75 16.77 6.37
C ASN A 320 -20.10 15.92 7.48
N TYR A 321 -20.70 14.79 7.81
CA TYR A 321 -20.24 13.88 8.88
C TYR A 321 -19.33 12.75 8.37
N ALA A 322 -19.02 12.73 7.06
CA ALA A 322 -18.23 11.68 6.44
C ALA A 322 -17.28 12.27 5.41
N GLU A 323 -16.53 13.32 5.78
CA GLU A 323 -15.41 13.82 4.99
C GLU A 323 -14.28 12.76 4.90
N ASP A 324 -13.24 13.05 4.12
CA ASP A 324 -12.18 12.09 3.75
C ASP A 324 -11.48 11.42 4.94
N HIS A 325 -11.08 12.19 5.97
CA HIS A 325 -10.45 11.66 7.18
C HIS A 325 -11.39 10.76 8.00
N THR A 326 -12.63 11.17 8.22
CA THR A 326 -13.63 10.31 8.88
C THR A 326 -13.85 9.02 8.10
N ALA A 327 -13.85 9.08 6.76
CA ALA A 327 -13.97 7.90 5.92
C ALA A 327 -12.72 7.02 5.96
N GLY A 328 -11.51 7.58 6.06
CA GLY A 328 -10.30 6.78 6.23
C GLY A 328 -10.21 6.12 7.60
N HIS A 329 -10.60 6.83 8.67
CA HIS A 329 -10.71 6.25 10.01
C HIS A 329 -11.67 5.06 10.07
N ASP A 330 -12.83 5.16 9.43
CA ASP A 330 -13.76 4.04 9.28
C ASP A 330 -13.11 2.83 8.58
N ALA A 331 -12.30 3.05 7.53
CA ALA A 331 -11.59 1.98 6.84
C ALA A 331 -10.52 1.34 7.74
N MET A 332 -9.80 2.16 8.50
CA MET A 332 -8.75 1.72 9.44
C MET A 332 -9.29 0.81 10.56
N ILE A 333 -10.57 0.94 10.95
CA ILE A 333 -11.23 -0.01 11.86
C ILE A 333 -11.07 -1.45 11.37
N ALA A 334 -11.24 -1.67 10.06
CA ALA A 334 -11.13 -3.01 9.48
C ALA A 334 -9.71 -3.57 9.58
N PHE A 335 -8.67 -2.76 9.33
CA PHE A 335 -7.28 -3.18 9.48
C PHE A 335 -6.96 -3.61 10.92
N ILE A 336 -7.40 -2.83 11.91
CA ILE A 336 -7.23 -3.15 13.33
C ILE A 336 -7.97 -4.45 13.66
N ARG A 337 -9.21 -4.60 13.18
CA ARG A 337 -10.06 -5.77 13.42
C ARG A 337 -9.48 -7.04 12.80
N LEU A 338 -9.06 -6.98 11.53
CA LEU A 338 -8.41 -8.09 10.84
C LEU A 338 -7.12 -8.50 11.53
N SER A 339 -6.34 -7.55 12.04
CA SER A 339 -5.07 -7.87 12.73
C SER A 339 -5.23 -8.70 14.01
N GLN A 340 -6.46 -8.90 14.51
CA GLN A 340 -6.74 -9.76 15.66
C GLN A 340 -6.80 -11.26 15.30
N PHE A 341 -7.00 -11.60 14.03
CA PHE A 341 -7.18 -13.00 13.60
C PHE A 341 -6.54 -13.35 12.25
N ALA A 342 -6.00 -12.36 11.52
CA ALA A 342 -5.26 -12.59 10.28
C ALA A 342 -3.97 -13.40 10.54
N PRO A 343 -3.41 -14.06 9.51
CA PRO A 343 -2.08 -14.67 9.58
C PRO A 343 -1.03 -13.68 10.12
N ALA A 344 -0.02 -14.17 10.83
CA ALA A 344 0.91 -13.32 11.58
C ALA A 344 1.60 -12.24 10.73
N SER A 345 1.96 -12.54 9.47
CA SER A 345 2.55 -11.58 8.53
C SER A 345 1.58 -10.46 8.18
N ASP A 346 0.32 -10.80 7.87
CA ASP A 346 -0.71 -9.83 7.50
C ASP A 346 -1.12 -8.98 8.71
N ALA A 347 -1.29 -9.61 9.87
CA ALA A 347 -1.58 -8.93 11.11
C ALA A 347 -0.50 -7.89 11.46
N LEU A 348 0.79 -8.24 11.31
CA LEU A 348 1.88 -7.29 11.52
C LEU A 348 1.83 -6.16 10.50
N ALA A 349 1.66 -6.46 9.21
CA ALA A 349 1.59 -5.45 8.16
C ALA A 349 0.47 -4.43 8.41
N PHE A 350 -0.75 -4.89 8.73
CA PHE A 350 -1.88 -4.02 9.04
C PHE A 350 -1.62 -3.13 10.25
N LYS A 351 -1.00 -3.66 11.31
CA LYS A 351 -0.61 -2.86 12.48
C LYS A 351 0.40 -1.78 12.12
N LYS A 352 1.39 -2.07 11.28
CA LYS A 352 2.38 -1.07 10.81
C LYS A 352 1.74 0.05 9.98
N MET A 353 0.76 -0.29 9.13
CA MET A 353 0.00 0.69 8.35
C MET A 353 -0.84 1.61 9.24
N VAL A 354 -1.61 1.02 10.17
CA VAL A 354 -2.40 1.76 11.16
C VAL A 354 -1.51 2.67 11.99
N LYS A 355 -0.34 2.18 12.43
CA LYS A 355 0.62 2.97 13.20
C LYS A 355 1.14 4.18 12.43
N TYR A 356 1.41 4.00 11.14
CA TYR A 356 1.76 5.12 10.26
C TYR A 356 0.61 6.12 10.12
N TRP A 357 -0.59 5.67 9.76
CA TRP A 357 -1.71 6.58 9.50
C TRP A 357 -2.13 7.37 10.73
N ILE A 358 -2.25 6.72 11.91
CA ILE A 358 -2.56 7.42 13.17
C ILE A 358 -1.44 8.41 13.52
N GLY A 359 -0.17 8.05 13.33
CA GLY A 359 0.95 8.95 13.61
C GLY A 359 1.08 10.11 12.62
N ALA A 360 0.61 9.93 11.39
CA ALA A 360 0.72 10.92 10.32
C ALA A 360 -0.49 11.86 10.22
N ASP A 361 -1.66 11.46 10.74
CA ASP A 361 -2.85 12.29 10.77
C ASP A 361 -2.80 13.30 11.93
N THR A 362 -2.24 14.47 11.64
CA THR A 362 -2.19 15.59 12.59
C THR A 362 -3.39 16.53 12.46
N TYR A 363 -4.37 16.21 11.60
CA TYR A 363 -5.56 17.05 11.39
C TYR A 363 -6.72 16.57 12.24
N ARG A 364 -7.00 15.26 12.24
CA ARG A 364 -8.15 14.69 12.95
C ARG A 364 -7.71 13.51 13.81
N SER A 365 -8.04 13.56 15.10
CA SER A 365 -7.73 12.44 16.00
C SER A 365 -8.55 11.21 15.64
N PHE A 366 -7.88 10.14 15.22
CA PHE A 366 -8.48 8.82 14.99
C PHE A 366 -9.31 8.33 16.19
N TYR A 367 -8.83 8.59 17.42
CA TYR A 367 -9.44 8.05 18.63
C TYR A 367 -10.84 8.62 18.92
N LEU A 368 -11.17 9.79 18.39
CA LEU A 368 -12.49 10.41 18.58
C LEU A 368 -13.54 9.85 17.61
N ASP A 369 -13.13 9.24 16.50
CA ASP A 369 -14.06 8.77 15.45
C ASP A 369 -14.49 7.32 15.58
N VAL A 370 -13.77 6.52 16.37
CA VAL A 370 -13.94 5.06 16.38
C VAL A 370 -14.56 4.53 17.69
N PRO A 371 -15.13 3.30 17.69
CA PRO A 371 -15.62 2.66 18.91
C PRO A 371 -14.53 2.45 19.97
N LEU A 372 -14.92 2.39 21.25
CA LEU A 372 -13.99 2.34 22.38
C LEU A 372 -13.04 1.14 22.37
N GLU A 373 -13.50 -0.03 21.91
CA GLU A 373 -12.61 -1.18 21.76
C GLU A 373 -11.53 -0.92 20.70
N THR A 374 -11.91 -0.29 19.59
CA THR A 374 -10.95 0.08 18.54
C THR A 374 -9.94 1.09 19.06
N VAL A 375 -10.33 2.05 19.91
CA VAL A 375 -9.40 2.96 20.59
C VAL A 375 -8.38 2.16 21.40
N ALA A 376 -8.84 1.24 22.26
CA ALA A 376 -7.95 0.42 23.08
C ALA A 376 -6.97 -0.43 22.24
N LEU A 377 -7.47 -1.08 21.17
CA LEU A 377 -6.64 -1.86 20.25
C LEU A 377 -5.62 -0.99 19.51
N ALA A 378 -6.04 0.18 19.02
CA ALA A 378 -5.16 1.13 18.34
C ALA A 378 -4.06 1.64 19.27
N LYS A 379 -4.40 1.99 20.51
CA LYS A 379 -3.42 2.43 21.53
C LYS A 379 -2.43 1.31 21.85
N GLY A 380 -2.89 0.05 21.90
CA GLY A 380 -2.01 -1.12 21.97
C GLY A 380 -0.98 -1.16 20.83
N ILE A 381 -1.42 -0.93 19.59
CA ILE A 381 -0.53 -0.86 18.41
C ILE A 381 0.47 0.32 18.51
N MET A 382 -0.02 1.49 18.89
CA MET A 382 0.81 2.69 18.99
C MET A 382 1.89 2.56 20.08
N ASN A 383 1.53 2.00 21.23
CA ASN A 383 2.41 1.87 22.39
C ASN A 383 3.38 0.67 22.30
N ASP A 384 3.12 -0.29 21.42
CA ASP A 384 4.00 -1.44 21.21
C ASP A 384 5.25 -1.04 20.42
N SER A 385 6.41 -0.98 21.09
CA SER A 385 7.69 -0.60 20.50
C SER A 385 8.26 -1.65 19.52
N SER A 386 7.75 -2.88 19.54
CA SER A 386 8.14 -3.92 18.57
C SER A 386 7.50 -3.71 17.19
N ILE A 387 6.45 -2.89 17.13
CA ILE A 387 5.77 -2.52 15.89
C ILE A 387 6.35 -1.21 15.38
N SER A 388 7.16 -1.30 14.33
CA SER A 388 7.62 -0.12 13.59
C SER A 388 6.48 0.50 12.76
N SER A 389 6.52 1.81 12.55
CA SER A 389 5.70 2.43 11.50
C SER A 389 6.06 1.83 10.13
N ARG A 390 5.08 1.73 9.21
CA ARG A 390 5.34 1.35 7.82
C ARG A 390 6.13 2.43 7.05
N GLY A 391 6.10 3.70 7.49
CA GLY A 391 6.66 4.82 6.73
C GLY A 391 5.74 5.23 5.56
N GLU A 392 6.16 6.14 4.68
CA GLU A 392 5.36 6.53 3.50
C GLU A 392 5.26 5.36 2.49
N LEU A 393 4.10 5.20 1.83
CA LEU A 393 3.92 4.24 0.75
C LEU A 393 4.27 4.91 -0.57
N LEU A 394 5.21 4.33 -1.31
CA LEU A 394 5.55 4.75 -2.67
C LEU A 394 4.90 3.79 -3.64
N ARG A 395 3.99 4.30 -4.48
CA ARG A 395 3.23 3.45 -5.40
C ARG A 395 2.56 4.25 -6.51
N HIS A 396 2.70 3.80 -7.74
CA HIS A 396 1.75 4.09 -8.82
C HIS A 396 0.82 2.88 -8.99
N LYS A 397 -0.49 3.12 -9.07
CA LYS A 397 -1.47 2.05 -9.26
C LYS A 397 -2.64 2.52 -10.11
N GLN A 398 -2.95 1.74 -11.14
CA GLN A 398 -4.17 1.82 -11.92
C GLN A 398 -5.26 0.98 -11.28
N TYR A 399 -6.49 1.46 -11.39
CA TYR A 399 -7.70 0.74 -11.07
C TYR A 399 -8.60 0.69 -12.31
N PRO A 400 -8.25 -0.12 -13.32
CA PRO A 400 -8.90 -0.08 -14.63
C PRO A 400 -10.40 -0.41 -14.59
N SER A 401 -10.84 -1.27 -13.67
CA SER A 401 -12.25 -1.63 -13.56
C SER A 401 -13.14 -0.53 -12.97
N MET A 402 -12.56 0.51 -12.35
CA MET A 402 -13.29 1.67 -11.83
C MET A 402 -12.79 3.03 -12.33
N ASP A 403 -11.99 3.05 -13.40
CA ASP A 403 -11.47 4.26 -14.05
C ASP A 403 -10.81 5.24 -13.05
N ARG A 404 -9.93 4.72 -12.18
CA ARG A 404 -9.14 5.52 -11.23
C ARG A 404 -7.65 5.24 -11.38
N THR A 405 -6.85 6.23 -10.99
CA THR A 405 -5.40 6.09 -10.84
C THR A 405 -4.99 6.74 -9.54
N VAL A 406 -4.02 6.16 -8.83
CA VAL A 406 -3.34 6.80 -7.72
C VAL A 406 -1.83 6.73 -7.91
N HIS A 407 -1.16 7.80 -7.49
CA HIS A 407 0.28 7.94 -7.55
C HIS A 407 0.79 8.53 -6.24
N LEU A 408 1.59 7.78 -5.50
CA LEU A 408 2.08 8.10 -4.16
C LEU A 408 3.60 8.19 -4.20
N ARG A 409 4.13 9.32 -3.73
CA ARG A 409 5.55 9.67 -3.74
C ARG A 409 5.91 10.33 -2.41
N PRO A 410 7.21 10.54 -2.11
CA PRO A 410 7.59 11.21 -0.89
C PRO A 410 6.87 12.56 -0.72
N GLY A 411 6.12 12.71 0.36
CA GLY A 411 5.40 13.95 0.70
C GLY A 411 4.11 14.27 -0.07
N PHE A 412 3.70 13.48 -1.07
CA PHE A 412 2.43 13.73 -1.77
C PHE A 412 1.73 12.46 -2.30
N GLY A 413 0.41 12.56 -2.45
CA GLY A 413 -0.43 11.60 -3.15
C GLY A 413 -1.26 12.29 -4.23
N PHE A 414 -1.33 11.70 -5.41
CA PHE A 414 -2.04 12.24 -6.57
C PHE A 414 -3.07 11.24 -7.07
N GLY A 415 -4.34 11.64 -7.13
CA GLY A 415 -5.46 10.82 -7.58
C GLY A 415 -6.09 11.36 -8.85
N ILE A 416 -6.51 10.48 -9.75
CA ILE A 416 -7.22 10.85 -10.99
C ILE A 416 -8.59 10.14 -11.03
N SER A 417 -9.64 10.92 -11.22
CA SER A 417 -11.02 10.46 -11.35
C SER A 417 -11.53 10.62 -12.78
N MET A 418 -11.84 9.49 -13.43
CA MET A 418 -12.28 9.43 -14.83
C MET A 418 -13.64 8.71 -14.96
N TYR A 419 -14.22 8.73 -16.15
CA TYR A 419 -15.37 7.90 -16.52
C TYR A 419 -15.29 7.50 -17.99
N SER A 420 -15.97 6.42 -18.35
CA SER A 420 -15.89 5.79 -19.67
C SER A 420 -17.23 5.18 -20.08
N ASN A 421 -17.23 4.28 -21.06
CA ASN A 421 -18.34 3.39 -21.34
C ASN A 421 -18.55 2.28 -20.28
N ARG A 422 -17.66 2.18 -19.27
CA ARG A 422 -17.73 1.18 -18.18
C ARG A 422 -18.19 1.78 -16.86
N VAL A 423 -17.73 2.97 -16.52
CA VAL A 423 -17.95 3.63 -15.22
C VAL A 423 -18.76 4.91 -15.42
N TYR A 424 -19.72 5.17 -14.54
CA TYR A 424 -20.52 6.39 -14.57
C TYR A 424 -19.71 7.64 -14.17
N ASN A 425 -20.07 8.79 -14.74
CA ASN A 425 -19.47 10.10 -14.45
C ASN A 425 -19.52 10.48 -12.96
N PHE A 426 -20.70 10.52 -12.36
CA PHE A 426 -20.91 10.76 -10.92
C PHE A 426 -22.28 10.26 -10.49
N GLU A 427 -22.46 10.03 -9.19
CA GLU A 427 -23.74 9.65 -8.59
C GLU A 427 -24.40 10.84 -7.88
N LEU A 428 -25.66 11.09 -8.20
CA LEU A 428 -26.65 11.86 -7.46
C LEU A 428 -27.79 10.91 -7.11
N GLY A 429 -28.09 10.78 -5.82
CA GLY A 429 -29.18 9.93 -5.33
C GLY A 429 -29.65 10.41 -3.96
N ASN A 430 -30.95 10.32 -3.69
CA ASN A 430 -31.57 10.79 -2.43
C ASN A 430 -31.21 12.24 -2.08
N ASP A 431 -31.19 13.12 -3.09
CA ASP A 431 -30.75 14.52 -3.00
C ASP A 431 -29.32 14.75 -2.51
N GLU A 432 -28.47 13.71 -2.52
CA GLU A 432 -27.04 13.79 -2.20
C GLU A 432 -26.21 14.04 -3.48
N ASN A 433 -25.12 14.81 -3.34
CA ASN A 433 -24.15 15.15 -4.39
C ASN A 433 -24.71 15.92 -5.58
N LYS A 434 -25.56 16.92 -5.30
CA LYS A 434 -26.27 17.72 -6.32
C LYS A 434 -25.37 18.50 -7.27
N LYS A 435 -24.10 18.69 -6.91
CA LYS A 435 -23.09 19.42 -7.69
C LYS A 435 -21.89 18.55 -8.10
N GLY A 436 -22.03 17.21 -8.12
CA GLY A 436 -20.95 16.30 -8.49
C GLY A 436 -20.56 16.27 -9.99
N TRP A 437 -21.08 17.20 -10.79
CA TRP A 437 -21.13 17.15 -12.26
C TRP A 437 -19.83 16.75 -12.95
N HIS A 438 -18.71 17.33 -12.52
CA HIS A 438 -17.40 17.17 -13.16
C HIS A 438 -16.40 16.36 -12.32
N THR A 439 -16.87 15.67 -11.28
CA THR A 439 -16.00 14.89 -10.38
C THR A 439 -15.36 13.68 -11.06
N GLY A 440 -15.87 13.28 -12.24
CA GLY A 440 -15.31 12.23 -13.10
C GLY A 440 -14.67 12.74 -14.40
N ASP A 441 -14.66 14.05 -14.69
CA ASP A 441 -14.25 14.60 -16.00
C ASP A 441 -12.71 14.71 -16.15
N GLY A 442 -11.98 13.72 -15.62
CA GLY A 442 -10.53 13.78 -15.48
C GLY A 442 -10.10 14.71 -14.34
N MET A 443 -10.85 14.69 -13.23
CA MET A 443 -10.53 15.50 -12.06
C MET A 443 -9.27 14.97 -11.37
N THR A 444 -8.36 15.86 -11.02
CA THR A 444 -7.10 15.54 -10.33
C THR A 444 -7.14 16.00 -8.87
N TYR A 445 -6.69 15.15 -7.97
CA TYR A 445 -6.61 15.41 -6.53
C TYR A 445 -5.14 15.38 -6.10
N LEU A 446 -4.68 16.40 -5.37
CA LEU A 446 -3.34 16.46 -4.80
C LEU A 446 -3.43 16.54 -3.27
N TYR A 447 -3.08 15.42 -2.63
CA TYR A 447 -2.89 15.30 -1.19
C TYR A 447 -1.42 15.57 -0.86
N ASN A 448 -1.18 16.38 0.16
CA ASN A 448 0.16 16.72 0.65
C ASN A 448 0.06 16.98 2.17
N ASN A 449 0.97 17.75 2.77
CA ASN A 449 0.90 18.00 4.22
C ASN A 449 -0.30 18.88 4.65
N ASP A 450 -1.00 19.53 3.73
CA ASP A 450 -2.30 20.13 4.05
C ASP A 450 -3.38 19.05 4.07
N LEU A 451 -3.42 18.32 5.18
CA LEU A 451 -4.36 17.22 5.42
C LEU A 451 -5.83 17.68 5.38
N SER A 452 -6.08 18.95 5.67
CA SER A 452 -7.43 19.51 5.70
C SER A 452 -7.99 19.85 4.31
N GLN A 453 -7.21 19.71 3.23
CA GLN A 453 -7.51 20.28 1.91
C GLN A 453 -8.91 19.95 1.39
N TYR A 454 -9.32 18.67 1.48
CA TYR A 454 -10.62 18.18 0.98
C TYR A 454 -11.66 17.98 2.10
N SER A 455 -11.32 18.48 3.29
CA SER A 455 -12.13 18.53 4.51
C SER A 455 -12.53 19.98 4.85
N GLU A 456 -13.15 20.20 6.01
CA GLU A 456 -13.57 21.51 6.54
C GLU A 456 -14.49 22.26 5.56
N GLY A 457 -15.43 21.53 4.95
CA GLY A 457 -16.41 22.13 4.06
C GLY A 457 -15.84 22.51 2.70
N TYR A 458 -14.78 21.85 2.21
CA TYR A 458 -14.29 22.02 0.83
C TYR A 458 -15.43 21.85 -0.20
N TRP A 459 -16.18 20.76 -0.11
CA TRP A 459 -17.21 20.38 -1.08
C TRP A 459 -18.38 21.36 -1.20
N PRO A 460 -18.96 21.92 -0.12
CA PRO A 460 -20.01 22.91 -0.25
C PRO A 460 -19.53 24.29 -0.75
N THR A 461 -18.24 24.61 -0.65
CA THR A 461 -17.71 25.95 -0.99
C THR A 461 -16.92 26.03 -2.30
N VAL A 462 -16.31 24.93 -2.76
CA VAL A 462 -15.52 24.91 -4.01
C VAL A 462 -16.38 25.23 -5.23
N ASP A 463 -15.78 25.81 -6.26
CA ASP A 463 -16.43 25.93 -7.56
C ASP A 463 -16.57 24.57 -8.25
N SER A 464 -17.74 23.95 -8.11
CA SER A 464 -18.02 22.67 -8.73
C SER A 464 -17.98 22.70 -10.27
N PHE A 465 -18.02 23.88 -10.91
CA PHE A 465 -17.83 24.02 -12.35
C PHE A 465 -16.36 24.03 -12.78
N ARG A 466 -15.43 24.19 -11.84
CA ARG A 466 -14.00 24.30 -12.11
C ARG A 466 -13.18 23.40 -11.20
N LEU A 467 -13.45 22.10 -11.25
CA LEU A 467 -12.68 21.14 -10.47
C LEU A 467 -11.29 20.94 -11.10
N PRO A 468 -10.21 20.81 -10.31
CA PRO A 468 -8.83 20.72 -10.84
C PRO A 468 -8.68 19.59 -11.86
N GLY A 469 -7.90 19.82 -12.92
CA GLY A 469 -7.60 18.85 -13.97
C GLY A 469 -8.67 18.71 -15.06
N THR A 470 -9.92 19.11 -14.81
CA THR A 470 -11.03 18.93 -15.75
C THR A 470 -10.93 19.80 -17.01
N THR A 471 -11.59 19.37 -18.09
CA THR A 471 -11.87 20.19 -19.28
C THR A 471 -13.37 20.28 -19.47
N VAL A 472 -13.94 21.48 -19.44
CA VAL A 472 -15.39 21.70 -19.31
C VAL A 472 -15.89 22.80 -20.22
N ASN A 473 -17.18 22.77 -20.55
CA ASN A 473 -17.89 23.96 -21.00
C ASN A 473 -18.20 24.82 -19.75
N ALA A 474 -17.80 26.09 -19.77
CA ALA A 474 -17.90 26.99 -18.63
C ALA A 474 -19.32 27.09 -18.09
N ASN A 475 -19.46 26.99 -16.76
CA ASN A 475 -20.73 27.12 -16.02
C ASN A 475 -21.84 26.15 -16.46
N SER A 476 -21.49 24.98 -17.00
CA SER A 476 -22.46 23.97 -17.44
C SER A 476 -22.39 22.73 -16.57
N GLY A 477 -23.51 22.26 -16.02
CA GLY A 477 -23.56 21.01 -15.26
C GLY A 477 -23.73 19.77 -16.15
N ALA A 478 -23.79 18.59 -15.54
CA ALA A 478 -23.98 17.31 -16.21
C ALA A 478 -25.06 16.45 -15.54
N SER A 479 -25.71 15.58 -16.30
CA SER A 479 -26.64 14.59 -15.74
C SER A 479 -25.86 13.47 -15.02
N SER A 480 -26.37 13.01 -13.87
CA SER A 480 -25.81 11.89 -13.10
C SER A 480 -26.01 10.53 -13.77
N GLY A 481 -25.17 9.56 -13.44
CA GLY A 481 -25.31 8.16 -13.83
C GLY A 481 -25.18 7.95 -15.34
N LYS A 482 -24.28 8.69 -15.98
CA LYS A 482 -24.08 8.67 -17.43
C LYS A 482 -22.73 8.09 -17.79
N LEU A 483 -22.74 7.29 -18.85
CA LEU A 483 -21.54 6.74 -19.45
C LEU A 483 -21.07 7.66 -20.57
N SER A 484 -19.76 7.63 -20.80
CA SER A 484 -19.15 8.16 -22.02
C SER A 484 -19.37 7.17 -23.17
N THR A 485 -19.30 7.65 -24.41
CA THR A 485 -19.20 6.79 -25.60
C THR A 485 -17.78 6.31 -25.85
N MET A 486 -16.80 6.85 -25.12
CA MET A 486 -15.39 6.56 -25.27
C MET A 486 -14.98 5.40 -24.35
N SER A 487 -14.19 4.49 -24.91
CA SER A 487 -13.64 3.34 -24.18
C SER A 487 -12.20 3.54 -23.74
N TRP A 488 -11.43 4.42 -24.40
CA TRP A 488 -10.03 4.68 -24.08
C TRP A 488 -9.96 5.53 -22.81
N VAL A 489 -9.95 4.87 -21.66
CA VAL A 489 -9.81 5.45 -20.32
C VAL A 489 -9.04 4.46 -19.47
N GLY A 490 -7.96 4.89 -18.83
CA GLY A 490 -7.05 4.02 -18.09
C GLY A 490 -5.60 4.33 -18.43
N GLY A 491 -4.71 3.35 -18.25
CA GLY A 491 -3.28 3.61 -18.41
C GLY A 491 -2.42 2.38 -18.18
N ALA A 492 -1.11 2.58 -18.16
CA ALA A 492 -0.11 1.55 -17.85
C ALA A 492 0.69 1.94 -16.60
N GLU A 493 1.20 0.92 -15.92
CA GLU A 493 2.05 1.03 -14.73
C GLU A 493 3.48 0.62 -15.09
N HIS A 494 4.47 1.18 -14.41
CA HIS A 494 5.87 0.79 -14.58
C HIS A 494 6.53 0.67 -13.21
N GLN A 495 7.08 -0.52 -12.92
CA GLN A 495 7.75 -0.86 -11.66
C GLN A 495 6.93 -0.57 -10.39
N ASN A 496 5.59 -0.51 -10.50
CA ASN A 496 4.69 -0.03 -9.45
C ASN A 496 5.01 1.38 -8.92
N LEU A 497 5.82 2.18 -9.62
CA LEU A 497 6.29 3.50 -9.14
C LEU A 497 5.91 4.64 -10.09
N TYR A 498 5.81 4.34 -11.39
CA TYR A 498 5.56 5.34 -12.43
C TYR A 498 4.38 4.90 -13.29
N GLY A 499 3.81 5.84 -14.05
CA GLY A 499 2.78 5.46 -14.99
C GLY A 499 2.34 6.55 -15.95
N ALA A 500 1.53 6.12 -16.90
CA ALA A 500 0.84 6.97 -17.84
C ALA A 500 -0.65 6.65 -17.76
N THR A 501 -1.48 7.68 -17.63
CA THR A 501 -2.94 7.60 -17.61
C THR A 501 -3.49 8.52 -18.67
N GLY A 502 -4.59 8.14 -19.30
CA GLY A 502 -5.33 9.03 -20.17
C GLY A 502 -6.82 8.78 -20.20
N MET A 503 -7.53 9.77 -20.72
CA MET A 503 -8.97 9.80 -20.89
C MET A 503 -9.28 10.41 -22.26
N GLU A 504 -9.82 9.61 -23.17
CA GLU A 504 -10.55 10.12 -24.34
C GLU A 504 -11.90 10.61 -23.84
N PHE A 505 -12.02 11.92 -23.65
CA PHE A 505 -13.16 12.55 -23.02
C PHE A 505 -14.19 13.00 -24.06
N ASN A 506 -15.47 12.76 -23.76
CA ASN A 506 -16.58 13.49 -24.33
C ASN A 506 -17.58 13.89 -23.26
N ALA A 507 -17.91 15.17 -23.19
CA ALA A 507 -18.92 15.65 -22.26
C ALA A 507 -20.29 15.06 -22.63
N HIS A 508 -20.99 14.47 -21.66
CA HIS A 508 -22.27 13.81 -21.93
C HIS A 508 -23.33 14.78 -22.48
N ASN A 509 -24.03 14.39 -23.56
CA ASN A 509 -25.01 15.23 -24.28
C ASN A 509 -24.48 16.61 -24.72
N LYS A 510 -23.17 16.70 -24.94
CA LYS A 510 -22.46 17.88 -25.43
C LYS A 510 -21.53 17.45 -26.56
N THR A 511 -21.03 18.41 -27.30
CA THR A 511 -20.09 18.17 -28.41
C THR A 511 -18.63 18.35 -28.00
N LEU A 512 -18.37 18.89 -26.80
CA LEU A 512 -17.03 18.97 -26.22
C LEU A 512 -16.35 17.60 -26.13
N THR A 513 -15.19 17.48 -26.77
CA THR A 513 -14.29 16.33 -26.71
C THR A 513 -12.86 16.76 -26.44
N ALA A 514 -12.05 15.88 -25.83
CA ALA A 514 -10.63 16.13 -25.58
C ALA A 514 -9.86 14.81 -25.39
N LYS A 515 -8.55 14.83 -25.64
CA LYS A 515 -7.60 13.78 -25.23
C LYS A 515 -6.76 14.31 -24.10
N LYS A 516 -6.94 13.74 -22.92
CA LYS A 516 -6.30 14.18 -21.67
C LYS A 516 -5.33 13.08 -21.24
N SER A 517 -4.07 13.43 -21.01
CA SER A 517 -3.07 12.50 -20.47
C SER A 517 -2.41 13.09 -19.24
N TRP A 518 -2.05 12.20 -18.31
CA TRP A 518 -1.23 12.47 -17.15
C TRP A 518 -0.07 11.48 -17.15
N PHE A 519 1.15 11.98 -16.97
CA PHE A 519 2.37 11.18 -16.84
C PHE A 519 2.94 11.44 -15.46
N MET A 520 3.06 10.39 -14.65
CA MET A 520 3.37 10.48 -13.23
C MET A 520 4.72 9.82 -12.97
N PHE A 521 5.71 10.65 -12.60
CA PHE A 521 7.11 10.26 -12.46
C PHE A 521 7.54 10.22 -10.99
N ASP A 522 8.71 10.74 -10.65
CA ASP A 522 9.26 10.67 -9.31
C ASP A 522 8.86 11.87 -8.44
N ASP A 523 8.96 13.09 -8.97
CA ASP A 523 8.55 14.29 -8.25
C ASP A 523 7.71 15.30 -9.07
N GLU A 524 7.35 14.90 -10.29
CA GLU A 524 6.46 15.68 -11.15
C GLU A 524 5.32 14.89 -11.80
N ILE A 525 4.25 15.63 -12.13
CA ILE A 525 3.13 15.14 -12.92
C ILE A 525 2.96 16.02 -14.16
N VAL A 526 3.10 15.45 -15.36
CA VAL A 526 2.87 16.17 -16.61
C VAL A 526 1.44 15.96 -17.09
N ALA A 527 0.68 17.04 -17.24
CA ALA A 527 -0.70 17.01 -17.74
C ALA A 527 -0.76 17.60 -19.16
N LEU A 528 -1.20 16.78 -20.12
CA LEU A 528 -1.35 17.15 -21.53
C LEU A 528 -2.82 17.09 -21.96
N GLY A 529 -3.22 18.04 -22.80
CA GLY A 529 -4.52 18.09 -23.45
C GLY A 529 -4.36 18.36 -24.94
N ALA A 530 -5.06 17.63 -25.79
CA ALA A 530 -5.08 17.84 -27.25
C ALA A 530 -6.45 17.53 -27.85
N GLY A 531 -6.68 17.99 -29.08
CA GLY A 531 -7.92 17.73 -29.81
C GLY A 531 -9.15 18.39 -29.18
N ILE A 532 -8.98 19.40 -28.32
CA ILE A 532 -10.06 20.05 -27.58
C ILE A 532 -10.99 20.74 -28.57
N THR A 533 -12.17 20.18 -28.76
CA THR A 533 -13.11 20.61 -29.80
C THR A 533 -14.52 20.67 -29.25
N SER A 534 -15.26 21.75 -29.52
CA SER A 534 -16.67 21.91 -29.13
C SER A 534 -17.42 22.75 -30.15
N THR A 535 -18.72 22.52 -30.25
CA THR A 535 -19.68 23.33 -31.02
C THR A 535 -20.88 23.74 -30.16
N ASP A 536 -20.74 23.63 -28.83
CA ASP A 536 -21.83 23.85 -27.88
C ASP A 536 -22.20 25.33 -27.69
N GLY A 537 -21.48 26.26 -28.33
CA GLY A 537 -21.69 27.71 -28.20
C GLY A 537 -21.22 28.29 -26.86
N LEU A 538 -20.45 27.51 -26.09
CA LEU A 538 -19.94 27.87 -24.77
C LEU A 538 -18.41 28.01 -24.80
N VAL A 539 -17.89 28.84 -23.90
CA VAL A 539 -16.45 28.90 -23.63
C VAL A 539 -15.99 27.57 -23.05
N VAL A 540 -14.89 27.03 -23.56
CA VAL A 540 -14.26 25.81 -23.04
C VAL A 540 -13.09 26.17 -22.15
N GLU A 541 -13.04 25.57 -20.96
CA GLU A 541 -12.00 25.81 -19.96
C GLU A 541 -11.23 24.52 -19.67
N SER A 542 -9.95 24.61 -19.32
CA SER A 542 -9.22 23.51 -18.68
C SER A 542 -8.57 23.99 -17.40
N ILE A 543 -8.94 23.37 -16.29
CA ILE A 543 -8.61 23.85 -14.95
C ILE A 543 -7.27 23.29 -14.53
N VAL A 544 -6.32 24.17 -14.20
CA VAL A 544 -5.02 23.74 -13.66
C VAL A 544 -5.16 23.50 -12.17
N GLU A 545 -5.78 24.44 -11.45
CA GLU A 545 -5.94 24.37 -10.00
C GLU A 545 -7.21 25.10 -9.54
N ASN A 546 -7.75 24.63 -8.41
CA ASN A 546 -8.79 25.27 -7.61
C ASN A 546 -8.59 24.90 -6.13
N ARG A 547 -7.56 25.48 -5.51
CA ARG A 547 -7.04 25.08 -4.19
C ARG A 547 -7.74 25.85 -3.07
N LYS A 548 -8.15 25.14 -2.00
CA LYS A 548 -8.60 25.76 -0.74
C LYS A 548 -7.38 26.40 -0.05
N LEU A 549 -7.51 27.66 0.29
CA LEU A 549 -6.47 28.47 0.91
C LEU A 549 -6.66 28.52 2.43
N ASN A 550 -5.71 29.16 3.11
CA ASN A 550 -5.80 29.40 4.54
C ASN A 550 -6.99 30.33 4.88
N SER A 551 -7.32 30.45 6.16
CA SER A 551 -8.46 31.24 6.64
C SER A 551 -8.41 32.73 6.26
N SER A 552 -7.22 33.30 6.07
CA SER A 552 -7.04 34.68 5.58
C SER A 552 -7.06 34.78 4.05
N GLY A 553 -6.98 33.65 3.35
CA GLY A 553 -6.92 33.56 1.90
C GLY A 553 -5.69 34.21 1.29
N ASN A 554 -4.62 34.38 2.05
CA ASN A 554 -3.48 35.24 1.70
C ASN A 554 -2.21 34.47 1.33
N ASN A 555 -2.31 33.16 1.08
CA ASN A 555 -1.19 32.34 0.59
C ASN A 555 -0.47 33.04 -0.56
N ALA A 556 0.85 33.15 -0.45
CA ALA A 556 1.67 33.81 -1.45
C ALA A 556 1.53 33.11 -2.81
N LEU A 557 1.28 33.91 -3.85
CA LEU A 557 1.25 33.47 -5.24
C LEU A 557 2.36 34.20 -5.98
N THR A 558 3.28 33.45 -6.58
CA THR A 558 4.38 33.99 -7.38
C THR A 558 4.23 33.48 -8.81
N VAL A 559 4.37 34.37 -9.79
CA VAL A 559 4.22 34.04 -11.22
C VAL A 559 5.42 34.61 -11.96
N ASN A 560 6.21 33.76 -12.62
CA ASN A 560 7.48 34.13 -13.25
C ASN A 560 8.39 34.94 -12.29
N GLY A 561 8.55 34.47 -11.05
CA GLY A 561 9.30 35.17 -10.00
C GLY A 561 8.66 36.44 -9.41
N ALA A 562 7.53 36.91 -9.95
CA ALA A 562 6.85 38.12 -9.46
C ALA A 562 5.66 37.78 -8.54
N ALA A 563 5.63 38.39 -7.35
CA ALA A 563 4.52 38.23 -6.41
C ALA A 563 3.22 38.84 -6.98
N LYS A 564 2.11 38.11 -6.83
CA LYS A 564 0.74 38.57 -7.14
C LYS A 564 0.03 39.05 -5.87
N SER A 565 -1.07 39.78 -6.07
CA SER A 565 -1.89 40.30 -4.97
C SER A 565 -2.47 39.16 -4.13
N THR A 566 -2.45 39.35 -2.81
CA THR A 566 -3.10 38.47 -1.82
C THR A 566 -4.57 38.85 -1.58
N ALA A 567 -5.08 39.91 -2.21
CA ALA A 567 -6.46 40.35 -2.04
C ALA A 567 -7.46 39.30 -2.58
N LEU A 568 -8.51 39.00 -1.80
CA LEU A 568 -9.62 38.11 -2.18
C LEU A 568 -10.49 38.63 -3.34
N THR A 569 -10.16 39.79 -3.89
CA THR A 569 -10.79 40.35 -5.10
C THR A 569 -9.88 40.23 -6.33
N TRP A 570 -8.68 39.67 -6.19
CA TRP A 570 -7.74 39.54 -7.28
C TRP A 570 -8.29 38.62 -8.38
N SER A 571 -8.29 39.13 -9.60
CA SER A 571 -8.58 38.39 -10.82
C SER A 571 -7.72 38.98 -11.93
N GLU A 572 -7.08 38.12 -12.71
CA GLU A 572 -6.11 38.56 -13.73
C GLU A 572 -6.07 37.58 -14.90
N THR A 573 -5.90 38.09 -16.12
CA THR A 573 -5.43 37.28 -17.25
C THR A 573 -3.92 37.45 -17.32
N MET A 574 -3.19 36.39 -17.02
CA MET A 574 -1.73 36.37 -16.94
C MET A 574 -1.18 35.75 -18.23
N THR A 575 -0.23 36.41 -18.91
CA THR A 575 0.32 35.97 -20.20
C THR A 575 1.79 35.62 -20.10
N GLY A 576 2.30 34.76 -21.00
CA GLY A 576 3.71 34.38 -21.04
C GLY A 576 4.16 33.60 -19.79
N ILE A 577 3.29 32.75 -19.25
CA ILE A 577 3.49 32.10 -17.96
C ILE A 577 4.43 30.93 -18.10
N ASN A 578 5.59 30.97 -17.45
CA ASN A 578 6.54 29.86 -17.37
C ASN A 578 6.39 29.12 -16.04
N THR A 579 6.28 29.87 -14.93
CA THR A 579 6.17 29.32 -13.58
C THR A 579 5.02 29.95 -12.81
N ILE A 580 4.33 29.14 -12.01
CA ILE A 580 3.45 29.58 -10.92
C ILE A 580 3.86 28.82 -9.67
N HIS A 581 4.13 29.53 -8.58
CA HIS A 581 4.31 28.95 -7.24
C HIS A 581 3.18 29.41 -6.34
N LEU A 582 2.53 28.45 -5.68
CA LEU A 582 1.57 28.68 -4.62
C LEU A 582 2.15 28.17 -3.30
N ALA A 583 2.33 29.07 -2.34
CA ALA A 583 2.71 28.69 -0.98
C ALA A 583 1.58 27.90 -0.29
N GLY A 584 1.93 26.79 0.34
CA GLY A 584 0.99 25.91 1.01
C GLY A 584 0.34 26.54 2.25
N ASN A 585 -0.73 25.91 2.74
CA ASN A 585 -1.35 26.27 4.02
C ASN A 585 -0.44 25.92 5.22
N VAL A 586 0.48 24.98 5.01
CA VAL A 586 1.43 24.46 6.00
C VAL A 586 2.75 24.08 5.31
N THR A 587 3.81 23.83 6.08
CA THR A 587 5.08 23.36 5.51
C THR A 587 4.93 22.02 4.79
N GLY A 588 5.49 21.92 3.59
CA GLY A 588 5.40 20.72 2.74
C GLY A 588 4.09 20.63 1.95
N SER A 589 3.29 21.71 1.88
CA SER A 589 2.11 21.79 1.00
C SER A 589 2.20 22.85 -0.10
N ASP A 590 3.40 23.40 -0.35
CA ASP A 590 3.68 24.22 -1.52
C ASP A 590 3.39 23.44 -2.81
N ILE A 591 3.01 24.16 -3.87
CA ILE A 591 2.77 23.58 -5.19
C ILE A 591 3.39 24.49 -6.24
N GLY A 592 4.32 23.93 -7.01
CA GLY A 592 4.85 24.56 -8.22
C GLY A 592 4.10 24.07 -9.47
N TYR A 593 3.96 24.96 -10.44
CA TYR A 593 3.42 24.64 -11.77
C TYR A 593 4.37 25.20 -12.82
N TYR A 594 4.86 24.33 -13.71
CA TYR A 594 5.70 24.71 -14.85
C TYR A 594 4.92 24.57 -16.15
N PHE A 595 5.08 25.53 -17.06
CA PHE A 595 4.34 25.61 -18.31
C PHE A 595 5.29 25.67 -19.52
N PRO A 596 5.52 24.55 -20.21
CA PRO A 596 6.52 24.45 -21.28
C PRO A 596 6.31 25.37 -22.48
N THR A 597 5.09 25.88 -22.69
CA THR A 597 4.71 26.65 -23.89
C THR A 597 4.44 28.13 -23.61
N ALA A 598 4.77 28.63 -22.41
CA ALA A 598 4.51 30.00 -21.99
C ALA A 598 3.08 30.53 -22.27
N PRO A 599 2.01 29.80 -21.87
CA PRO A 599 0.63 30.13 -22.24
C PRO A 599 0.10 31.39 -21.56
N SER A 600 -1.15 31.73 -21.90
CA SER A 600 -1.97 32.68 -21.13
C SER A 600 -2.99 31.92 -20.28
N LEU A 601 -3.12 32.31 -19.01
CA LEU A 601 -4.06 31.73 -18.05
C LEU A 601 -4.91 32.82 -17.41
N LYS A 602 -6.14 32.48 -17.05
CA LYS A 602 -6.91 33.29 -16.11
C LYS A 602 -6.63 32.82 -14.70
N GLY A 603 -6.51 33.76 -13.77
CA GLY A 603 -6.34 33.52 -12.34
C GLY A 603 -7.37 34.30 -11.53
N LYS A 604 -7.86 33.71 -10.44
CA LYS A 604 -8.82 34.33 -9.52
C LYS A 604 -8.56 33.85 -8.09
N ARG A 605 -8.61 34.78 -7.15
CA ARG A 605 -8.59 34.53 -5.70
C ARG A 605 -9.90 35.06 -5.12
N GLU A 606 -10.62 34.25 -4.34
CA GLU A 606 -11.92 34.65 -3.78
C GLU A 606 -12.31 33.89 -2.52
N ALA A 607 -13.16 34.50 -1.69
CA ALA A 607 -13.91 33.81 -0.65
C ALA A 607 -15.20 33.25 -1.25
N ARG A 608 -15.53 32.00 -0.96
CA ARG A 608 -16.72 31.31 -1.46
C ARG A 608 -17.53 30.80 -0.28
N THR A 609 -18.83 31.10 -0.30
CA THR A 609 -19.78 30.71 0.76
C THR A 609 -20.76 29.69 0.23
N GLY A 610 -21.03 28.64 1.01
CA GLY A 610 -21.98 27.60 0.69
C GLY A 610 -22.50 26.90 1.94
N THR A 611 -23.41 25.95 1.75
CA THR A 611 -23.96 25.12 2.82
C THR A 611 -23.89 23.66 2.40
N TRP A 612 -23.73 22.73 3.34
CA TRP A 612 -23.83 21.31 3.06
C TRP A 612 -25.19 20.96 2.46
N TYR A 613 -26.28 21.58 2.95
CA TYR A 613 -27.62 21.43 2.38
C TYR A 613 -27.69 21.74 0.88
N SER A 614 -26.88 22.67 0.38
CA SER A 614 -26.86 23.03 -1.05
C SER A 614 -26.35 21.91 -1.97
N ILE A 615 -25.61 20.95 -1.42
CA ILE A 615 -25.10 19.77 -2.14
C ILE A 615 -25.70 18.45 -1.65
N ASN A 616 -26.39 18.46 -0.50
CA ASN A 616 -27.07 17.32 0.10
C ASN A 616 -28.36 17.78 0.79
N ALA A 617 -29.50 17.74 0.08
CA ALA A 617 -30.75 18.32 0.59
C ALA A 617 -31.58 17.34 1.42
N ARG A 618 -30.92 16.56 2.29
CA ARG A 618 -31.61 15.69 3.26
C ARG A 618 -32.02 16.48 4.51
N PRO A 619 -33.15 16.16 5.16
CA PRO A 619 -33.66 16.92 6.32
C PRO A 619 -32.66 17.08 7.48
N VAL A 620 -31.79 16.10 7.67
CA VAL A 620 -30.75 16.09 8.73
C VAL A 620 -29.48 16.87 8.37
N THR A 621 -29.39 17.43 7.17
CA THR A 621 -28.17 18.08 6.69
C THR A 621 -28.08 19.51 7.21
N PRO A 622 -26.93 19.93 7.77
CA PRO A 622 -26.71 21.30 8.25
C PRO A 622 -26.99 22.35 7.17
N THR A 623 -27.65 23.44 7.58
CA THR A 623 -28.01 24.58 6.72
C THR A 623 -27.11 25.80 6.95
N GLU A 624 -26.22 25.72 7.93
CA GLU A 624 -25.26 26.72 8.33
C GLU A 624 -24.33 27.05 7.16
N SER A 625 -24.06 28.34 7.00
CA SER A 625 -23.15 28.84 5.98
C SER A 625 -21.69 28.63 6.39
N ILE A 626 -20.90 28.15 5.44
CA ILE A 626 -19.45 27.96 5.56
C ILE A 626 -18.80 28.82 4.48
N THR A 627 -17.72 29.51 4.85
CA THR A 627 -16.94 30.33 3.92
C THR A 627 -15.50 29.84 3.89
N ASN A 628 -15.00 29.50 2.71
CA ASN A 628 -13.61 29.11 2.48
C ASN A 628 -13.00 29.97 1.36
N ASN A 629 -11.69 30.16 1.40
CA ASN A 629 -10.97 30.95 0.39
C ASN A 629 -10.36 30.02 -0.65
N TYR A 630 -10.30 30.47 -1.90
CA TYR A 630 -9.80 29.67 -3.02
C TYR A 630 -8.86 30.47 -3.91
N LEU A 631 -7.88 29.76 -4.48
CA LEU A 631 -7.14 30.22 -5.66
C LEU A 631 -7.43 29.28 -6.83
N ASN A 632 -7.84 29.85 -7.96
CA ASN A 632 -8.17 29.14 -9.17
C ASN A 632 -7.41 29.71 -10.35
N PHE A 633 -6.81 28.86 -11.19
CA PHE A 633 -6.29 29.27 -12.49
C PHE A 633 -6.53 28.22 -13.57
N TRP A 634 -6.83 28.69 -14.78
CA TRP A 634 -7.31 27.85 -15.88
C TRP A 634 -6.93 28.39 -17.27
N PHE A 635 -6.88 27.48 -18.24
CA PHE A 635 -6.82 27.80 -19.66
C PHE A 635 -8.19 28.17 -20.18
N ASP A 636 -8.27 29.24 -20.98
CA ASP A 636 -9.45 29.63 -21.75
C ASP A 636 -9.22 29.25 -23.22
N HIS A 637 -9.94 28.23 -23.71
CA HIS A 637 -9.85 27.76 -25.10
C HIS A 637 -10.79 28.54 -26.04
N GLY A 638 -11.51 29.54 -25.52
CA GLY A 638 -12.51 30.31 -26.26
C GLY A 638 -13.81 29.54 -26.49
N THR A 639 -14.70 30.18 -27.26
CA THR A 639 -15.98 29.58 -27.68
C THR A 639 -15.78 28.73 -28.92
N ASN A 640 -16.35 27.52 -28.91
CA ASN A 640 -16.25 26.55 -30.00
C ASN A 640 -14.79 26.31 -30.48
N PRO A 641 -13.87 25.94 -29.57
CA PRO A 641 -12.51 25.61 -29.98
C PRO A 641 -12.51 24.50 -31.03
N THR A 642 -11.52 24.54 -31.90
CA THR A 642 -11.22 23.46 -32.85
C THR A 642 -9.77 23.06 -32.63
N ASN A 643 -9.55 21.81 -32.23
CA ASN A 643 -8.21 21.26 -31.97
C ASN A 643 -7.37 22.09 -30.97
N GLY A 644 -8.01 22.60 -29.90
CA GLY A 644 -7.32 23.25 -28.79
C GLY A 644 -6.41 22.27 -28.03
N SER A 645 -5.47 22.81 -27.25
CA SER A 645 -4.52 22.02 -26.47
C SER A 645 -4.07 22.74 -25.19
N TYR A 646 -3.53 22.00 -24.24
CA TYR A 646 -2.83 22.54 -23.08
C TYR A 646 -1.65 21.64 -22.68
N SER A 647 -0.70 22.20 -21.94
CA SER A 647 0.38 21.44 -21.30
C SER A 647 0.86 22.16 -20.05
N TYR A 648 0.98 21.44 -18.94
CA TYR A 648 1.56 21.94 -17.70
C TYR A 648 2.14 20.78 -16.87
N VAL A 649 3.02 21.12 -15.94
CA VAL A 649 3.69 20.18 -15.03
C VAL A 649 3.39 20.62 -13.60
N ILE A 650 2.92 19.70 -12.76
CA ILE A 650 2.67 19.91 -11.33
C ILE A 650 3.89 19.42 -10.57
N LEU A 651 4.40 20.23 -9.64
CA LEU A 651 5.61 20.00 -8.86
C LEU A 651 5.27 20.13 -7.36
N PRO A 652 4.71 19.09 -6.72
CA PRO A 652 4.30 19.13 -5.33
C PRO A 652 5.49 19.36 -4.39
N GLY A 653 5.28 20.15 -3.34
CA GLY A 653 6.25 20.38 -2.28
C GLY A 653 7.48 21.21 -2.65
N LYS A 654 7.66 21.60 -3.92
CA LYS A 654 8.78 22.44 -4.34
C LYS A 654 8.56 23.91 -3.94
N SER A 655 9.59 24.50 -3.32
CA SER A 655 9.64 25.94 -3.06
C SER A 655 9.72 26.74 -4.35
N ASN A 656 9.49 28.06 -4.29
CA ASN A 656 9.64 28.92 -5.46
C ASN A 656 11.04 28.84 -6.07
N SER A 657 12.12 28.76 -5.28
CA SER A 657 13.48 28.65 -5.82
C SER A 657 13.76 27.30 -6.48
N GLN A 658 13.21 26.21 -5.95
CA GLN A 658 13.30 24.89 -6.56
C GLN A 658 12.49 24.83 -7.87
N LEU A 659 11.32 25.48 -7.91
CA LEU A 659 10.52 25.63 -9.13
C LEU A 659 11.28 26.38 -10.23
N GLU A 660 11.88 27.52 -9.91
CA GLU A 660 12.67 28.30 -10.89
C GLU A 660 13.90 27.51 -11.37
N THR A 661 14.54 26.75 -10.47
CA THR A 661 15.64 25.84 -10.85
C THR A 661 15.17 24.76 -11.82
N TYR A 662 14.02 24.14 -11.54
CA TYR A 662 13.41 23.15 -12.43
C TYR A 662 13.04 23.77 -13.79
N ALA A 663 12.43 24.95 -13.81
CA ALA A 663 12.05 25.62 -15.05
C ALA A 663 13.25 25.99 -15.94
N GLY A 664 14.42 26.26 -15.34
CA GLY A 664 15.66 26.51 -16.07
C GLY A 664 16.29 25.25 -16.69
N ASN A 665 16.01 24.07 -16.16
CA ASN A 665 16.47 22.78 -16.69
C ASN A 665 15.46 21.67 -16.38
N PRO A 666 14.32 21.63 -17.10
CA PRO A 666 13.24 20.72 -16.78
C PRO A 666 13.66 19.29 -17.10
N ASN A 667 13.37 18.37 -16.18
CA ASN A 667 13.66 16.96 -16.38
C ASN A 667 12.72 16.29 -17.38
N VAL A 668 11.60 16.94 -17.73
CA VAL A 668 10.64 16.42 -18.70
C VAL A 668 10.73 17.13 -20.06
N THR A 669 10.58 16.35 -21.12
CA THR A 669 10.46 16.82 -22.50
C THR A 669 9.16 16.28 -23.10
N ILE A 670 8.27 17.18 -23.55
CA ILE A 670 7.09 16.78 -24.32
C ILE A 670 7.55 16.36 -25.71
N LEU A 671 7.39 15.08 -26.04
CA LEU A 671 7.77 14.53 -27.33
C LEU A 671 6.69 14.77 -28.39
N GLU A 672 5.42 14.64 -27.99
CA GLU A 672 4.28 14.97 -28.83
C GLU A 672 3.04 15.27 -27.95
N ASN A 673 2.22 16.24 -28.37
CA ASN A 673 0.91 16.49 -27.78
C ASN A 673 -0.13 16.69 -28.90
N SER A 674 -0.62 15.59 -29.47
CA SER A 674 -1.52 15.63 -30.63
C SER A 674 -2.77 14.77 -30.41
N GLY A 675 -3.68 14.84 -31.39
CA GLY A 675 -4.83 13.94 -31.45
C GLY A 675 -4.47 12.48 -31.75
N ASP A 676 -3.22 12.13 -32.07
CA ASP A 676 -2.84 10.76 -32.41
C ASP A 676 -2.01 10.10 -31.31
N VAL A 677 -1.11 10.85 -30.68
CA VAL A 677 -0.36 10.40 -29.50
C VAL A 677 -0.04 11.59 -28.58
N GLN A 678 -0.04 11.34 -27.29
CA GLN A 678 0.54 12.23 -26.28
C GLN A 678 1.71 11.50 -25.64
N ALA A 679 2.90 12.08 -25.64
CA ALA A 679 4.11 11.43 -25.18
C ALA A 679 5.08 12.39 -24.49
N VAL A 680 5.72 11.91 -23.43
CA VAL A 680 6.66 12.65 -22.59
C VAL A 680 7.86 11.76 -22.32
N LYS A 681 9.06 12.35 -22.35
CA LYS A 681 10.27 11.76 -21.80
C LYS A 681 10.60 12.42 -20.48
N GLU A 682 10.79 11.63 -19.44
CA GLU A 682 11.51 12.05 -18.24
C GLU A 682 13.00 11.64 -18.44
N THR A 683 13.90 12.59 -18.24
CA THR A 683 15.31 12.47 -18.62
C THR A 683 16.19 11.90 -17.52
N GLY A 684 15.88 12.12 -16.24
CA GLY A 684 16.65 11.61 -15.10
C GLY A 684 16.49 10.10 -14.89
N LEU A 685 15.27 9.61 -15.04
CA LEU A 685 14.83 8.20 -15.03
C LEU A 685 15.03 7.53 -16.39
N ASN A 686 15.33 8.31 -17.45
CA ASN A 686 15.41 7.85 -18.83
C ASN A 686 14.16 7.04 -19.26
N LEU A 687 12.99 7.60 -18.96
CA LEU A 687 11.69 6.97 -19.13
C LEU A 687 10.86 7.70 -20.18
N VAL A 688 10.43 6.99 -21.21
CA VAL A 688 9.48 7.50 -22.22
C VAL A 688 8.10 6.93 -21.95
N ALA A 689 7.11 7.78 -21.82
CA ALA A 689 5.72 7.40 -21.60
C ALA A 689 4.83 7.97 -22.71
N ALA A 690 3.94 7.16 -23.27
CA ALA A 690 3.12 7.51 -24.42
C ALA A 690 1.71 6.89 -24.39
N ASN A 691 0.70 7.70 -24.69
CA ASN A 691 -0.69 7.30 -24.89
C ASN A 691 -1.07 7.43 -26.36
N PHE A 692 -1.28 6.31 -27.03
CA PHE A 692 -1.65 6.20 -28.44
C PHE A 692 -3.17 6.13 -28.58
N TRP A 693 -3.76 7.04 -29.37
CA TRP A 693 -5.20 7.25 -29.41
C TRP A 693 -5.91 6.59 -30.60
N ARG A 694 -5.17 5.97 -31.52
CA ARG A 694 -5.70 5.46 -32.79
C ARG A 694 -5.31 4.00 -33.01
N ASP A 695 -6.19 3.26 -33.67
CA ASP A 695 -5.87 1.94 -34.22
C ASP A 695 -5.16 2.09 -35.56
N ALA A 696 -4.01 2.76 -35.52
CA ALA A 696 -3.14 3.04 -36.65
C ALA A 696 -1.69 3.09 -36.17
N SER A 697 -0.74 2.74 -37.05
CA SER A 697 0.68 2.85 -36.74
C SER A 697 1.08 4.30 -36.52
N LYS A 698 1.62 4.59 -35.33
CA LYS A 698 2.07 5.91 -34.93
C LYS A 698 3.40 5.78 -34.18
N THR A 699 4.38 6.57 -34.61
CA THR A 699 5.72 6.62 -34.04
C THR A 699 5.92 7.90 -33.24
N VAL A 700 6.47 7.75 -32.03
CA VAL A 700 7.01 8.82 -31.19
C VAL A 700 8.50 8.90 -31.44
N ASN A 701 8.99 10.13 -31.63
CA ASN A 701 10.40 10.41 -31.83
C ASN A 701 11.05 10.92 -30.54
N VAL A 702 12.29 10.54 -30.29
CA VAL A 702 13.14 11.09 -29.22
C VAL A 702 14.37 11.71 -29.89
N SER A 703 14.66 12.98 -29.58
CA SER A 703 15.76 13.74 -30.20
C SER A 703 15.78 13.67 -31.74
N GLY A 704 14.59 13.74 -32.36
CA GLY A 704 14.43 13.72 -33.82
C GLY A 704 14.51 12.34 -34.48
N SER A 705 14.77 11.27 -33.72
CA SER A 705 14.85 9.89 -34.23
C SER A 705 13.63 9.07 -33.81
N ALA A 706 13.17 8.16 -34.68
CA ALA A 706 12.15 7.18 -34.31
C ALA A 706 12.59 6.41 -33.06
N TYR A 707 11.67 6.25 -32.10
CA TYR A 707 11.98 5.61 -30.83
C TYR A 707 10.96 4.54 -30.44
N LEU A 708 9.67 4.89 -30.43
CA LEU A 708 8.61 4.00 -30.00
C LEU A 708 7.43 4.06 -30.98
N THR A 709 6.99 2.92 -31.47
CA THR A 709 5.80 2.80 -32.32
C THR A 709 4.78 1.87 -31.67
N SER A 710 3.51 2.27 -31.72
CA SER A 710 2.37 1.37 -31.50
C SER A 710 1.56 1.28 -32.77
N ASN A 711 1.08 0.08 -33.12
CA ASN A 711 0.14 -0.10 -34.22
C ASN A 711 -1.33 0.12 -33.83
N LYS A 712 -1.61 0.25 -32.53
CA LYS A 712 -2.97 0.33 -31.99
C LYS A 712 -3.08 1.31 -30.83
N LYS A 713 -4.33 1.54 -30.39
CA LYS A 713 -4.63 2.19 -29.11
C LYS A 713 -3.89 1.48 -27.98
N ALA A 714 -3.07 2.22 -27.23
CA ALA A 714 -2.24 1.65 -26.17
C ALA A 714 -1.76 2.74 -25.20
N SER A 715 -1.54 2.38 -23.93
CA SER A 715 -0.69 3.15 -23.01
C SER A 715 0.63 2.40 -22.85
N VAL A 716 1.75 3.09 -23.02
CA VAL A 716 3.08 2.47 -23.10
C VAL A 716 4.10 3.26 -22.30
N LEU A 717 4.92 2.56 -21.52
CA LEU A 717 6.11 3.10 -20.87
C LEU A 717 7.32 2.29 -21.31
N VAL A 718 8.43 2.97 -21.60
CA VAL A 718 9.72 2.38 -21.95
C VAL A 718 10.81 3.04 -21.11
N SER A 719 11.38 2.31 -20.16
CA SER A 719 12.56 2.73 -19.40
C SER A 719 13.81 2.06 -19.94
N GLU A 720 14.94 2.72 -19.71
CA GLU A 720 16.22 2.30 -20.24
C GLU A 720 17.33 2.50 -19.21
N THR A 721 17.89 1.39 -18.71
CA THR A 721 19.10 1.39 -17.87
C THR A 721 20.34 1.23 -18.75
N ASN A 722 21.54 1.02 -18.18
CA ASN A 722 22.73 0.74 -18.98
C ASN A 722 22.65 -0.61 -19.71
N ASP A 723 22.02 -1.60 -19.08
CA ASP A 723 22.05 -2.99 -19.53
C ASP A 723 20.73 -3.45 -20.15
N GLU A 724 19.62 -2.80 -19.82
CA GLU A 724 18.27 -3.30 -20.09
C GLU A 724 17.31 -2.21 -20.60
N VAL A 725 16.28 -2.67 -21.29
CA VAL A 725 15.10 -1.91 -21.71
C VAL A 725 13.88 -2.60 -21.13
N GLU A 726 13.10 -1.87 -20.34
CA GLU A 726 11.85 -2.36 -19.80
C GLU A 726 10.68 -1.69 -20.50
N ILE A 727 9.73 -2.49 -20.97
CA ILE A 727 8.55 -2.05 -21.69
C ILE A 727 7.31 -2.47 -20.90
N SER A 728 6.40 -1.52 -20.66
CA SER A 728 5.11 -1.76 -20.02
C SER A 728 3.99 -1.31 -20.95
N VAL A 729 3.03 -2.19 -21.23
CA VAL A 729 1.97 -1.99 -22.24
C VAL A 729 0.61 -2.35 -21.66
N SER A 730 -0.39 -1.50 -21.88
CA SER A 730 -1.79 -1.86 -21.62
C SER A 730 -2.72 -1.48 -22.78
N ASP A 731 -3.89 -2.14 -22.83
CA ASP A 731 -5.05 -1.71 -23.62
C ASP A 731 -6.09 -1.06 -22.70
N PRO A 732 -6.14 0.28 -22.60
CA PRO A 732 -7.14 0.97 -21.80
C PRO A 732 -8.59 0.80 -22.30
N THR A 733 -8.79 0.27 -23.52
CA THR A 733 -10.12 0.23 -24.15
C THR A 733 -11.00 -0.93 -23.68
N PHE A 734 -10.40 -2.01 -23.15
CA PHE A 734 -11.04 -3.29 -22.83
C PHE A 734 -11.65 -4.01 -24.05
N SER A 735 -11.42 -3.50 -25.27
CA SER A 735 -12.16 -3.90 -26.45
C SER A 735 -11.31 -4.60 -27.51
N ASN A 736 -9.98 -4.53 -27.40
CA ASN A 736 -9.10 -5.23 -28.33
C ASN A 736 -9.07 -6.73 -27.98
N THR A 737 -9.65 -7.55 -28.85
CA THR A 737 -9.69 -9.02 -28.72
C THR A 737 -8.48 -9.71 -29.36
N GLY A 738 -7.53 -8.94 -29.90
CA GLY A 738 -6.31 -9.45 -30.53
C GLY A 738 -5.06 -8.95 -29.81
N THR A 739 -4.06 -8.57 -30.60
CA THR A 739 -2.75 -8.11 -30.08
C THR A 739 -2.52 -6.62 -30.34
N ILE A 740 -1.61 -6.03 -29.57
CA ILE A 740 -0.95 -4.74 -29.84
C ILE A 740 0.49 -5.06 -30.23
N GLN A 741 0.99 -4.46 -31.31
CA GLN A 741 2.41 -4.52 -31.65
C GLN A 741 3.10 -3.24 -31.19
N ILE A 742 4.16 -3.42 -30.41
CA ILE A 742 5.03 -2.34 -29.96
C ILE A 742 6.39 -2.53 -30.60
N GLU A 743 6.89 -1.50 -31.26
CA GLU A 743 8.24 -1.48 -31.82
C GLU A 743 9.08 -0.44 -31.10
N VAL A 744 10.21 -0.87 -30.55
CA VAL A 744 11.26 0.01 -30.02
C VAL A 744 12.36 0.07 -31.07
N HIS A 745 12.64 1.26 -31.59
CA HIS A 745 13.51 1.53 -32.73
C HIS A 745 15.01 1.44 -32.37
N LYS A 746 15.39 0.35 -31.70
CA LYS A 746 16.75 0.03 -31.30
C LYS A 746 17.00 -1.47 -31.45
N PRO A 747 18.20 -1.89 -31.87
CA PRO A 747 18.59 -3.29 -31.79
C PRO A 747 18.77 -3.64 -30.32
N LEU A 748 18.07 -4.66 -29.85
CA LEU A 748 18.17 -5.17 -28.49
C LEU A 748 18.65 -6.62 -28.51
N GLY A 749 19.19 -7.06 -27.37
CA GLY A 749 19.73 -8.39 -27.15
C GLY A 749 18.66 -9.42 -26.82
N SER A 750 19.01 -10.38 -25.97
CA SER A 750 18.09 -11.42 -25.51
C SER A 750 17.01 -10.90 -24.55
N THR A 751 15.85 -11.52 -24.62
CA THR A 751 14.77 -11.39 -23.62
C THR A 751 15.23 -11.86 -22.25
N ILE A 752 14.99 -11.03 -21.23
CA ILE A 752 15.27 -11.35 -19.82
C ILE A 752 14.01 -11.91 -19.17
N SER A 753 12.91 -11.17 -19.26
CA SER A 753 11.59 -11.62 -18.78
C SER A 753 10.47 -11.00 -19.61
N VAL A 754 9.38 -11.74 -19.77
CA VAL A 754 8.14 -11.26 -20.38
C VAL A 754 6.95 -11.84 -19.63
N ASP A 755 5.90 -11.02 -19.48
CA ASP A 755 4.64 -11.48 -18.92
C ASP A 755 3.93 -12.46 -19.86
N SER A 756 3.10 -13.33 -19.26
CA SER A 756 2.20 -14.19 -20.03
C SER A 756 1.29 -13.36 -20.94
N GLY A 757 1.37 -13.62 -22.25
CA GLY A 757 0.67 -12.87 -23.28
C GLY A 757 1.58 -11.94 -24.11
N VAL A 758 2.84 -11.78 -23.74
CA VAL A 758 3.84 -11.02 -24.54
C VAL A 758 4.75 -11.97 -25.30
N SER A 759 4.93 -11.71 -26.59
CA SER A 759 5.85 -12.43 -27.47
C SER A 759 6.83 -11.47 -28.13
N VAL A 760 8.13 -11.81 -28.09
CA VAL A 760 9.15 -11.10 -28.87
C VAL A 760 9.14 -11.64 -30.30
N ILE A 761 8.80 -10.80 -31.26
CA ILE A 761 8.72 -11.15 -32.69
C ILE A 761 10.06 -10.91 -33.38
N GLN A 762 10.74 -9.84 -32.99
CA GLN A 762 12.02 -9.42 -33.55
C GLN A 762 12.82 -8.71 -32.46
N SER A 763 14.14 -8.87 -32.43
CA SER A 763 15.04 -8.13 -31.52
C SER A 763 15.94 -7.12 -32.26
N SER A 764 16.21 -7.34 -33.54
CA SER A 764 17.09 -6.51 -34.37
C SER A 764 16.59 -6.50 -35.83
N PRO A 765 16.72 -5.40 -36.59
CA PRO A 765 17.39 -4.12 -36.25
C PRO A 765 16.61 -3.25 -35.25
N THR A 766 15.34 -3.59 -35.00
CA THR A 766 14.47 -3.00 -33.99
C THR A 766 13.80 -4.10 -33.18
N LEU A 767 13.51 -3.85 -31.91
CA LEU A 767 12.68 -4.76 -31.10
C LEU A 767 11.22 -4.62 -31.53
N ILE A 768 10.55 -5.74 -31.81
CA ILE A 768 9.10 -5.80 -32.02
C ILE A 768 8.50 -6.80 -31.03
N LEU A 769 7.58 -6.33 -30.20
CA LEU A 769 6.77 -7.12 -29.30
C LEU A 769 5.35 -7.27 -29.85
N SER A 770 4.73 -8.42 -29.60
CA SER A 770 3.29 -8.61 -29.74
C SER A 770 2.68 -8.93 -28.38
N VAL A 771 1.73 -8.10 -27.94
CA VAL A 771 1.06 -8.21 -26.64
C VAL A 771 -0.38 -8.63 -26.87
N ASN A 772 -0.76 -9.83 -26.43
CA ASN A 772 -2.13 -10.33 -26.46
C ASN A 772 -2.95 -9.71 -25.33
N VAL A 773 -3.86 -8.81 -25.70
CA VAL A 773 -4.69 -8.03 -24.77
C VAL A 773 -6.12 -8.55 -24.67
N ASN A 774 -6.43 -9.69 -25.28
CA ASN A 774 -7.77 -10.28 -25.20
C ASN A 774 -8.16 -10.59 -23.75
N GLY A 775 -9.26 -10.00 -23.27
CA GLY A 775 -9.71 -10.17 -21.89
C GLY A 775 -8.76 -9.59 -20.84
N ALA A 776 -7.78 -8.75 -21.23
CA ALA A 776 -6.78 -8.18 -20.34
C ALA A 776 -7.36 -7.13 -19.38
N ARG A 777 -8.48 -6.49 -19.78
CA ARG A 777 -9.23 -5.54 -18.95
C ARG A 777 -8.35 -4.44 -18.35
N GLY A 778 -7.52 -3.83 -19.22
CA GLY A 778 -6.65 -2.72 -18.85
C GLY A 778 -5.48 -3.08 -17.94
N LYS A 779 -5.23 -4.36 -17.66
CA LYS A 779 -3.99 -4.76 -16.97
C LYS A 779 -2.76 -4.38 -17.82
N THR A 780 -1.67 -4.09 -17.13
CA THR A 780 -0.37 -3.87 -17.77
C THR A 780 0.35 -5.20 -18.00
N PHE A 781 1.06 -5.30 -19.12
CA PHE A 781 1.99 -6.37 -19.43
C PHE A 781 3.41 -5.81 -19.49
N HIS A 782 4.36 -6.55 -18.93
CA HIS A 782 5.76 -6.15 -18.84
C HIS A 782 6.67 -7.03 -19.71
N ALA A 783 7.72 -6.40 -20.24
CA ALA A 783 8.82 -7.05 -20.94
C ALA A 783 10.14 -6.39 -20.53
N VAL A 784 11.18 -7.18 -20.33
CA VAL A 784 12.55 -6.73 -20.00
C VAL A 784 13.50 -7.37 -20.99
N ILE A 785 14.25 -6.55 -21.72
CA ILE A 785 15.13 -6.97 -22.82
C ILE A 785 16.52 -6.37 -22.62
N SER A 786 17.58 -7.14 -22.83
CA SER A 786 18.96 -6.61 -22.75
C SER A 786 19.30 -5.65 -23.88
N LYS A 787 20.23 -4.71 -23.67
CA LYS A 787 20.69 -3.71 -24.66
C LYS A 787 21.82 -4.17 -25.59
N THR A 788 22.60 -5.20 -25.22
CA THR A 788 23.77 -5.61 -26.00
C THR A 788 23.41 -6.51 -27.18
N GLY A 789 23.52 -5.97 -28.40
CA GLY A 789 23.48 -6.71 -29.66
C GLY A 789 24.77 -6.55 -30.46
N THR A 790 25.71 -7.48 -30.35
CA THR A 790 26.72 -7.75 -31.40
C THR A 790 26.79 -9.24 -31.64
N GLY A 791 26.68 -9.64 -32.91
CA GLY A 791 26.86 -11.01 -33.34
C GLY A 791 28.30 -11.46 -33.07
N GLY A 792 28.46 -12.29 -32.05
CA GLY A 792 29.65 -13.03 -31.69
C GLY A 792 29.30 -13.82 -30.45
N GLY A 793 29.05 -15.13 -30.60
CA GLY A 793 28.44 -15.93 -29.55
C GLY A 793 29.17 -15.81 -28.20
N THR A 794 28.43 -15.41 -27.17
CA THR A 794 28.02 -16.37 -26.15
C THR A 794 26.52 -16.16 -25.96
N GLY A 795 25.72 -17.24 -26.03
CA GLY A 795 24.28 -17.14 -25.78
C GLY A 795 24.01 -16.61 -24.38
N SER A 796 22.73 -16.45 -24.03
CA SER A 796 22.32 -16.51 -22.62
C SER A 796 23.22 -17.52 -21.90
N VAL A 797 23.93 -17.11 -20.85
CA VAL A 797 24.75 -18.06 -20.10
C VAL A 797 23.87 -19.26 -19.69
N TRP A 798 22.58 -19.03 -19.45
CA TRP A 798 21.49 -20.00 -19.29
C TRP A 798 20.90 -20.46 -20.65
N ASN A 799 21.74 -21.03 -21.51
CA ASN A 799 21.38 -21.48 -22.88
C ASN A 799 20.77 -22.88 -22.97
N MET A 800 20.69 -23.64 -21.87
CA MET A 800 20.20 -25.02 -21.89
C MET A 800 18.73 -25.11 -21.47
N ILE A 801 18.37 -24.48 -20.35
CA ILE A 801 17.00 -24.41 -19.83
C ILE A 801 16.81 -23.01 -19.23
N ASN A 802 15.67 -22.37 -19.44
CA ASN A 802 15.31 -21.15 -18.74
C ASN A 802 13.79 -21.11 -18.61
N ASP A 803 13.28 -21.66 -17.51
CA ASP A 803 11.87 -21.93 -17.29
C ASP A 803 11.40 -21.19 -16.03
N ASN A 804 10.36 -20.38 -16.18
CA ASN A 804 9.72 -19.64 -15.08
C ASN A 804 8.58 -20.42 -14.42
N MET A 805 8.48 -21.73 -14.70
CA MET A 805 7.48 -22.64 -14.16
C MET A 805 6.03 -22.15 -14.34
N SER A 806 5.77 -21.28 -15.33
CA SER A 806 4.43 -20.76 -15.64
C SER A 806 3.51 -21.84 -16.25
N SER A 807 4.11 -22.86 -16.87
CA SER A 807 3.43 -24.05 -17.37
C SER A 807 4.40 -25.23 -17.41
N TYR A 808 4.35 -26.14 -16.42
CA TYR A 808 5.23 -27.31 -16.44
C TYR A 808 4.99 -28.21 -17.66
N SER A 809 3.77 -28.20 -18.22
CA SER A 809 3.46 -28.92 -19.47
C SER A 809 4.28 -28.42 -20.68
N SER A 810 4.96 -27.29 -20.57
CA SER A 810 5.92 -26.78 -21.55
C SER A 810 7.27 -27.51 -21.46
N GLY A 811 7.23 -28.84 -21.63
CA GLY A 811 8.42 -29.68 -21.74
C GLY A 811 8.93 -30.29 -20.44
N TRP A 812 8.14 -30.33 -19.36
CA TRP A 812 8.36 -31.24 -18.22
C TRP A 812 7.26 -32.31 -18.17
N SER A 813 7.62 -33.49 -17.69
CA SER A 813 6.74 -34.64 -17.46
C SER A 813 6.66 -34.94 -15.97
N THR A 814 5.59 -35.59 -15.55
CA THR A 814 5.47 -36.15 -14.20
C THR A 814 5.78 -37.64 -14.24
N THR A 815 6.54 -38.13 -13.27
CA THR A 815 6.83 -39.55 -13.13
C THR A 815 6.61 -39.97 -11.68
N GLY A 816 5.81 -41.01 -11.48
CA GLY A 816 5.55 -41.57 -10.16
C GLY A 816 4.17 -42.19 -10.03
N THR A 817 3.92 -42.84 -8.89
CA THR A 817 2.65 -43.53 -8.61
C THR A 817 1.92 -43.00 -7.38
N THR A 818 2.58 -42.24 -6.51
CA THR A 818 2.05 -41.78 -5.20
C THR A 818 2.36 -40.31 -4.91
N GLY A 819 1.75 -39.38 -5.65
CA GLY A 819 1.96 -37.94 -5.48
C GLY A 819 1.21 -37.09 -6.52
N SER A 820 1.52 -35.80 -6.58
CA SER A 820 0.95 -34.87 -7.55
C SER A 820 1.91 -33.74 -7.93
N VAL A 821 1.70 -33.19 -9.13
CA VAL A 821 2.23 -31.88 -9.53
C VAL A 821 1.05 -30.94 -9.80
N THR A 822 1.05 -29.79 -9.13
CA THR A 822 0.00 -28.77 -9.24
C THR A 822 0.58 -27.50 -9.85
N GLN A 823 0.03 -27.07 -10.98
CA GLN A 823 0.35 -25.79 -11.58
C GLN A 823 -0.36 -24.67 -10.81
N ASN A 824 0.42 -23.68 -10.34
CA ASN A 824 -0.09 -22.44 -9.76
C ASN A 824 0.19 -21.26 -10.71
N SER A 825 -0.31 -20.07 -10.40
CA SER A 825 0.01 -18.85 -11.16
C SER A 825 1.50 -18.51 -11.04
N GLY A 826 2.29 -18.87 -12.07
CA GLY A 826 3.73 -18.60 -12.15
C GLY A 826 4.63 -19.55 -11.35
N THR A 827 4.11 -20.59 -10.70
CA THR A 827 4.92 -21.56 -9.93
C THR A 827 4.35 -22.97 -10.04
N VAL A 828 5.15 -23.99 -9.68
CA VAL A 828 4.73 -25.39 -9.71
C VAL A 828 4.99 -26.03 -8.36
N THR A 829 3.96 -26.67 -7.79
CA THR A 829 4.09 -27.41 -6.52
C THR A 829 4.19 -28.90 -6.79
N ILE A 830 5.18 -29.55 -6.18
CA ILE A 830 5.45 -30.98 -6.31
C ILE A 830 5.27 -31.62 -4.94
N THR A 831 4.36 -32.59 -4.85
CA THR A 831 4.09 -33.34 -3.63
C THR A 831 4.31 -34.83 -3.88
N ASP A 832 5.21 -35.44 -3.12
CA ASP A 832 5.42 -36.89 -3.06
C ASP A 832 4.97 -37.41 -1.69
N THR A 833 4.06 -38.38 -1.74
CA THR A 833 3.47 -39.03 -0.56
C THR A 833 3.93 -40.48 -0.40
N GLY A 834 4.83 -40.94 -1.27
CA GLY A 834 5.42 -42.28 -1.20
C GLY A 834 6.27 -42.47 0.05
N THR A 835 6.39 -43.72 0.51
CA THR A 835 7.30 -44.06 1.62
C THR A 835 8.46 -44.88 1.09
N SER A 836 9.64 -44.75 1.70
CA SER A 836 10.83 -45.54 1.31
C SER A 836 10.58 -47.06 1.32
N ALA A 837 9.61 -47.53 2.10
CA ALA A 837 9.19 -48.94 2.15
C ALA A 837 8.38 -49.41 0.92
N SER A 838 7.72 -48.50 0.18
CA SER A 838 6.86 -48.86 -0.96
C SER A 838 7.59 -48.84 -2.31
N GLY A 839 8.85 -48.38 -2.35
CA GLY A 839 9.59 -48.18 -3.61
C GLY A 839 8.90 -47.20 -4.57
N SER A 840 7.96 -46.40 -4.07
CA SER A 840 7.15 -45.44 -4.83
C SER A 840 7.65 -44.02 -4.55
N TYR A 841 7.78 -43.23 -5.60
CA TYR A 841 8.23 -41.84 -5.56
C TYR A 841 7.44 -41.02 -6.58
N TYR A 842 7.46 -39.70 -6.44
CA TYR A 842 6.83 -38.76 -7.37
C TYR A 842 7.71 -37.54 -7.60
N TYR A 843 8.04 -37.26 -8.87
CA TYR A 843 8.84 -36.10 -9.24
C TYR A 843 8.40 -35.50 -10.57
N LEU A 844 8.77 -34.24 -10.76
CA LEU A 844 8.78 -33.56 -12.05
C LEU A 844 10.11 -33.88 -12.74
N SER A 845 10.06 -34.36 -13.98
CA SER A 845 11.25 -34.70 -14.76
C SER A 845 11.24 -34.09 -16.16
N LYS A 846 12.43 -34.02 -16.75
CA LYS A 846 12.61 -33.71 -18.16
C LYS A 846 13.22 -34.94 -18.83
N ASP A 847 12.37 -35.81 -19.37
CA ASP A 847 12.82 -37.13 -19.87
C ASP A 847 13.52 -37.08 -21.23
N SER A 848 13.27 -36.03 -22.03
CA SER A 848 13.96 -35.76 -23.31
C SER A 848 15.22 -34.89 -23.14
N PHE A 849 15.76 -34.80 -21.92
CA PHE A 849 16.92 -33.98 -21.61
C PHE A 849 18.22 -34.76 -21.79
N THR A 850 19.14 -34.22 -22.60
CA THR A 850 20.51 -34.74 -22.70
C THR A 850 21.39 -34.05 -21.65
N PRO A 851 21.91 -34.75 -20.64
CA PRO A 851 22.75 -34.14 -19.61
C PRO A 851 24.03 -33.52 -20.21
N PRO A 852 24.47 -32.34 -19.74
CA PRO A 852 25.64 -31.65 -20.26
C PRO A 852 26.93 -32.49 -20.15
N ALA A 853 27.81 -32.37 -21.14
CA ALA A 853 29.20 -32.83 -21.06
C ALA A 853 30.11 -31.63 -20.72
N GLY A 854 31.10 -31.82 -19.83
CA GLY A 854 31.94 -30.72 -19.33
C GLY A 854 31.25 -29.89 -18.24
N ALA A 855 31.74 -28.66 -18.03
CA ALA A 855 31.23 -27.74 -17.01
C ALA A 855 29.87 -27.14 -17.39
N PHE A 856 28.99 -26.98 -16.41
CA PHE A 856 27.65 -26.41 -16.57
C PHE A 856 27.14 -25.82 -15.25
N THR A 857 26.10 -25.01 -15.31
CA THR A 857 25.48 -24.45 -14.10
C THR A 857 23.98 -24.61 -14.18
N PHE A 858 23.33 -24.91 -13.07
CA PHE A 858 21.88 -24.81 -12.95
C PHE A 858 21.49 -23.98 -11.74
N GLU A 859 20.38 -23.27 -11.85
CA GLU A 859 19.82 -22.48 -10.77
C GLU A 859 18.31 -22.71 -10.67
N THR A 860 17.80 -22.74 -9.44
CA THR A 860 16.38 -22.80 -9.20
C THR A 860 15.99 -21.95 -7.99
N ARG A 861 14.88 -21.24 -8.12
CA ARG A 861 14.25 -20.52 -7.01
C ARG A 861 13.09 -21.35 -6.47
N LEU A 862 13.14 -21.74 -5.19
CA LEU A 862 12.10 -22.58 -4.59
C LEU A 862 12.00 -22.40 -3.07
N LYS A 863 10.92 -22.95 -2.50
CA LYS A 863 10.74 -23.15 -1.06
C LYS A 863 10.19 -24.54 -0.76
N THR A 864 10.39 -25.01 0.47
CA THR A 864 9.76 -26.23 1.00
C THR A 864 8.46 -25.88 1.73
N ASN A 865 7.48 -26.78 1.72
CA ASN A 865 6.12 -26.48 2.19
C ASN A 865 5.66 -27.33 3.40
N ALA A 866 6.30 -28.47 3.70
CA ALA A 866 5.86 -29.33 4.79
C ALA A 866 7.02 -29.97 5.57
N ALA A 867 6.84 -30.07 6.89
CA ALA A 867 7.78 -30.72 7.80
C ALA A 867 8.00 -32.20 7.46
N SER A 868 9.17 -32.73 7.80
CA SER A 868 9.59 -34.11 7.53
C SER A 868 9.73 -34.49 6.04
N THR A 869 9.76 -33.50 5.14
CA THR A 869 10.07 -33.72 3.72
C THR A 869 11.56 -33.49 3.42
N VAL A 870 12.07 -34.25 2.46
CA VAL A 870 13.43 -34.17 1.92
C VAL A 870 13.32 -34.04 0.40
N ASN A 871 13.56 -32.84 -0.09
CA ASN A 871 13.30 -32.45 -1.48
C ASN A 871 14.59 -32.59 -2.29
N GLU A 872 14.56 -33.34 -3.40
CA GLU A 872 15.72 -33.54 -4.28
C GLU A 872 15.61 -32.66 -5.54
N ILE A 873 16.74 -32.07 -5.91
CA ILE A 873 16.99 -31.54 -7.26
C ILE A 873 18.24 -32.23 -7.78
N ALA A 874 18.13 -32.93 -8.91
CA ALA A 874 19.26 -33.71 -9.42
C ALA A 874 19.39 -33.66 -10.94
N VAL A 875 20.62 -33.44 -11.41
CA VAL A 875 21.05 -33.66 -12.80
C VAL A 875 21.84 -34.96 -12.84
N ARG A 876 21.37 -35.93 -13.62
CA ARG A 876 21.95 -37.29 -13.67
C ARG A 876 22.37 -37.64 -15.09
N SER A 877 23.48 -38.36 -15.22
CA SER A 877 23.98 -38.95 -16.45
C SER A 877 24.64 -40.30 -16.17
N GLY A 878 25.02 -41.02 -17.23
CA GLY A 878 25.82 -42.25 -17.09
C GLY A 878 27.21 -42.04 -16.50
N ASN A 879 27.67 -40.79 -16.34
CA ASN A 879 29.00 -40.43 -15.87
C ASN A 879 29.01 -39.68 -14.52
N TYR A 880 27.89 -39.07 -14.11
CA TYR A 880 27.81 -38.27 -12.88
C TYR A 880 26.38 -38.18 -12.36
N GLN A 881 26.23 -37.85 -11.07
CA GLN A 881 24.98 -37.39 -10.46
C GLN A 881 25.28 -36.17 -9.60
N ILE A 882 24.62 -35.05 -9.88
CA ILE A 882 24.74 -33.78 -9.14
C ILE A 882 23.41 -33.52 -8.41
N PRO A 883 23.27 -33.95 -7.15
CA PRO A 883 22.07 -33.72 -6.37
C PRO A 883 22.24 -32.61 -5.32
N ILE A 884 21.16 -31.90 -5.00
CA ILE A 884 21.02 -31.17 -3.73
C ILE A 884 19.75 -31.63 -3.03
N TYR A 885 19.86 -31.87 -1.72
CA TYR A 885 18.77 -32.32 -0.86
C TYR A 885 18.39 -31.23 0.13
N ILE A 886 17.11 -30.84 0.16
CA ILE A 886 16.61 -29.72 0.94
C ILE A 886 15.57 -30.22 1.94
N THR A 887 15.89 -30.11 3.22
CA THR A 887 14.99 -30.46 4.33
C THR A 887 14.16 -29.26 4.78
N HIS A 888 12.88 -29.48 5.05
CA HIS A 888 11.99 -28.42 5.51
C HIS A 888 12.30 -27.94 6.93
N GLY A 889 12.40 -26.63 7.14
CA GLY A 889 12.37 -25.99 8.47
C GLY A 889 12.86 -24.55 8.48
N THR A 890 12.56 -23.83 9.57
CA THR A 890 13.13 -22.51 9.90
C THR A 890 14.65 -22.56 10.16
N SER A 891 15.17 -23.77 10.40
CA SER A 891 16.59 -24.13 10.36
C SER A 891 16.77 -25.40 9.51
N GLY A 892 16.10 -25.44 8.35
CA GLY A 892 16.24 -26.49 7.36
C GLY A 892 17.66 -26.57 6.83
N THR A 893 18.02 -27.67 6.18
CA THR A 893 19.38 -27.92 5.71
C THR A 893 19.41 -28.29 4.24
N VAL A 894 20.30 -27.65 3.47
CA VAL A 894 20.67 -28.08 2.12
C VAL A 894 21.93 -28.93 2.21
N LYS A 895 21.92 -30.09 1.54
CA LYS A 895 22.98 -31.11 1.63
C LYS A 895 23.36 -31.62 0.24
N ASP A 896 24.62 -31.99 0.07
CA ASP A 896 25.16 -32.60 -1.15
C ASP A 896 24.76 -34.07 -1.33
N ARG A 897 24.42 -34.78 -0.24
CA ARG A 897 23.99 -36.19 -0.26
C ARG A 897 22.81 -36.45 0.66
N ALA A 898 21.96 -37.41 0.29
CA ALA A 898 20.77 -37.77 1.07
C ALA A 898 21.14 -38.42 2.41
N ILE A 899 22.14 -39.31 2.37
CA ILE A 899 22.64 -40.07 3.52
C ILE A 899 24.14 -39.77 3.63
N SER A 900 24.58 -39.32 4.81
CA SER A 900 25.98 -38.96 5.10
C SER A 900 26.53 -37.82 4.22
N PRO A 901 26.03 -36.58 4.37
CA PRO A 901 26.48 -35.42 3.60
C PRO A 901 27.94 -35.09 3.87
N THR A 902 28.68 -34.70 2.84
CA THR A 902 30.03 -34.14 2.99
C THR A 902 30.01 -32.62 3.14
N LYS A 903 28.93 -31.97 2.67
CA LYS A 903 28.68 -30.53 2.78
C LYS A 903 27.24 -30.28 3.24
N SER A 904 27.05 -29.27 4.09
CA SER A 904 25.76 -28.97 4.71
C SER A 904 25.68 -27.48 5.03
N TYR A 905 24.54 -26.85 4.72
CA TYR A 905 24.27 -25.44 5.03
C TYR A 905 22.87 -25.28 5.62
N THR A 906 22.77 -24.57 6.73
CA THR A 906 21.50 -24.34 7.44
C THR A 906 20.93 -22.99 7.04
N LEU A 907 19.66 -22.98 6.62
CA LEU A 907 18.91 -21.78 6.23
C LEU A 907 17.41 -21.97 6.50
N ASN A 908 16.64 -20.90 6.36
CA ASN A 908 15.19 -20.99 6.46
C ASN A 908 14.56 -21.50 5.16
N THR A 909 14.41 -22.81 5.00
CA THR A 909 13.89 -23.39 3.75
C THR A 909 12.38 -23.23 3.54
N THR A 910 11.66 -22.53 4.44
CA THR A 910 10.22 -22.26 4.30
C THR A 910 9.91 -20.99 3.50
N VAL A 911 10.93 -20.17 3.20
CA VAL A 911 10.83 -19.02 2.28
C VAL A 911 11.54 -19.35 0.97
N TYR A 912 11.32 -18.52 -0.05
CA TYR A 912 12.00 -18.71 -1.33
C TYR A 912 13.47 -18.35 -1.23
N HIS A 913 14.31 -19.27 -1.70
CA HIS A 913 15.74 -19.06 -1.89
C HIS A 913 16.14 -19.43 -3.32
N SER A 914 17.16 -18.77 -3.82
CA SER A 914 17.81 -19.12 -5.09
C SER A 914 18.97 -20.08 -4.81
N TYR A 915 18.95 -21.25 -5.42
CA TYR A 915 20.00 -22.26 -5.30
C TYR A 915 20.72 -22.36 -6.65
N ARG A 916 21.97 -21.89 -6.73
CA ARG A 916 22.80 -22.00 -7.93
C ARG A 916 23.90 -23.01 -7.72
N VAL A 917 23.91 -24.05 -8.54
CA VAL A 917 24.89 -25.13 -8.52
C VAL A 917 25.80 -24.99 -9.72
N VAL A 918 27.07 -24.63 -9.47
CA VAL A 918 28.11 -24.49 -10.48
C VAL A 918 28.90 -25.79 -10.56
N VAL A 919 28.79 -26.51 -11.68
CA VAL A 919 29.42 -27.82 -11.88
C VAL A 919 30.67 -27.66 -12.73
N HIS A 920 31.80 -28.08 -12.18
CA HIS A 920 33.10 -28.03 -12.82
C HIS A 920 33.28 -29.15 -13.86
N ALA A 921 34.29 -29.01 -14.71
CA ALA A 921 34.56 -29.99 -15.78
C ALA A 921 34.90 -31.41 -15.26
N ASN A 922 35.31 -31.55 -13.99
CA ASN A 922 35.56 -32.84 -13.32
C ASN A 922 34.33 -33.37 -12.55
N TYR A 923 33.17 -32.73 -12.69
CA TYR A 923 31.92 -33.05 -11.99
C TYR A 923 31.95 -32.91 -10.46
N THR A 924 32.93 -32.17 -9.93
CA THR A 924 32.74 -31.52 -8.62
C THR A 924 31.87 -30.28 -8.78
N TYR A 925 31.22 -29.82 -7.72
CA TYR A 925 30.32 -28.67 -7.81
C TYR A 925 30.32 -27.78 -6.57
N ASP A 926 30.08 -26.51 -6.81
CA ASP A 926 29.86 -25.46 -5.82
C ASP A 926 28.37 -25.19 -5.67
N LEU A 927 27.94 -24.81 -4.47
CA LEU A 927 26.58 -24.30 -4.23
C LEU A 927 26.66 -22.85 -3.78
N TYR A 928 25.84 -22.02 -4.41
CA TYR A 928 25.51 -20.68 -3.98
C TYR A 928 24.04 -20.66 -3.56
N VAL A 929 23.74 -20.02 -2.43
CA VAL A 929 22.38 -19.74 -1.97
C VAL A 929 22.23 -18.23 -1.91
N ASP A 930 21.22 -17.70 -2.60
CA ASP A 930 20.98 -16.25 -2.74
C ASP A 930 22.26 -15.51 -3.15
N ASP A 931 22.94 -16.07 -4.15
CA ASP A 931 24.21 -15.58 -4.71
C ASP A 931 25.41 -15.59 -3.74
N VAL A 932 25.27 -16.14 -2.53
CA VAL A 932 26.35 -16.37 -1.57
C VAL A 932 26.91 -17.79 -1.69
N LEU A 933 28.23 -17.93 -1.86
CA LEU A 933 28.89 -19.25 -1.88
C LEU A 933 28.73 -19.95 -0.52
N VAL A 934 27.98 -21.05 -0.47
CA VAL A 934 27.77 -21.82 0.77
C VAL A 934 28.72 -23.01 0.90
N TRP A 935 29.17 -23.59 -0.21
CA TRP A 935 30.30 -24.50 -0.23
C TRP A 935 30.91 -24.61 -1.62
N SER A 936 32.17 -25.04 -1.66
CA SER A 936 32.88 -25.36 -2.89
C SER A 936 33.40 -26.81 -2.92
N GLY A 937 33.43 -27.40 -4.12
CA GLY A 937 34.10 -28.65 -4.44
C GLY A 937 33.44 -29.93 -3.93
N ALA A 938 32.10 -29.97 -3.84
CA ALA A 938 31.38 -31.21 -3.50
C ALA A 938 31.54 -32.24 -4.64
N ALA A 939 31.80 -33.51 -4.30
CA ALA A 939 31.95 -34.56 -5.30
C ALA A 939 30.58 -35.06 -5.80
N SER A 940 30.46 -35.34 -7.10
CA SER A 940 29.29 -36.04 -7.66
C SER A 940 29.04 -37.38 -6.97
N ASP A 941 27.78 -37.79 -6.91
CA ASP A 941 27.35 -39.09 -6.37
C ASP A 941 27.40 -40.21 -7.44
N THR A 942 26.94 -41.42 -7.08
CA THR A 942 26.83 -42.61 -7.95
C THR A 942 26.14 -42.33 -9.29
N VAL A 943 26.64 -42.91 -10.38
CA VAL A 943 26.10 -42.71 -11.74
C VAL A 943 24.67 -43.29 -11.91
N GLY A 944 23.83 -42.63 -12.69
CA GLY A 944 22.41 -42.99 -12.83
C GLY A 944 21.84 -42.76 -14.24
N THR A 945 20.58 -43.16 -14.48
CA THR A 945 19.93 -42.94 -15.77
C THR A 945 19.81 -41.44 -16.07
N ALA A 946 20.17 -41.04 -17.29
CA ALA A 946 20.13 -39.66 -17.76
C ALA A 946 18.76 -39.01 -17.55
N ASN A 947 18.70 -37.95 -16.75
CA ASN A 947 17.52 -37.09 -16.55
C ASN A 947 17.85 -35.86 -15.69
N LEU A 948 16.90 -34.91 -15.69
CA LEU A 948 16.78 -33.83 -14.72
C LEU A 948 15.51 -34.08 -13.89
N ARG A 949 15.63 -34.05 -12.55
CA ARG A 949 14.52 -34.33 -11.61
C ARG A 949 14.40 -33.25 -10.54
N ILE A 950 13.15 -32.93 -10.19
CA ILE A 950 12.78 -32.08 -9.06
C ILE A 950 11.63 -32.77 -8.32
N GLY A 951 11.78 -33.08 -7.04
CA GLY A 951 10.72 -33.74 -6.25
C GLY A 951 11.23 -34.77 -5.25
N GLY A 952 10.45 -35.83 -5.06
CA GLY A 952 10.83 -36.95 -4.20
C GLY A 952 11.74 -37.94 -4.90
N ASN A 953 12.35 -38.83 -4.12
CA ASN A 953 13.19 -39.90 -4.65
C ASN A 953 12.84 -41.22 -3.96
N ASN A 954 13.50 -42.32 -4.36
CA ASN A 954 13.20 -43.66 -3.87
C ASN A 954 13.35 -43.86 -2.33
N VAL A 955 13.89 -42.87 -1.61
CA VAL A 955 14.10 -42.89 -0.16
C VAL A 955 13.45 -41.71 0.58
N ASN A 956 12.90 -40.70 -0.11
CA ASN A 956 12.52 -39.40 0.46
C ASN A 956 11.17 -38.88 -0.04
N THR A 957 10.35 -38.33 0.85
CA THR A 957 9.13 -37.57 0.51
C THR A 957 9.46 -36.13 0.13
N ALA A 958 8.66 -35.51 -0.72
CA ALA A 958 8.86 -34.12 -1.14
C ALA A 958 7.57 -33.30 -1.00
N ASN A 959 7.72 -32.05 -0.61
CA ASN A 959 6.68 -31.04 -0.73
C ASN A 959 7.36 -29.68 -0.88
N LEU A 960 7.46 -29.23 -2.12
CA LEU A 960 8.12 -27.98 -2.48
C LEU A 960 7.34 -27.22 -3.54
N THR A 961 7.57 -25.91 -3.61
CA THR A 961 7.08 -25.05 -4.69
C THR A 961 8.26 -24.42 -5.41
N VAL A 962 8.34 -24.68 -6.72
CA VAL A 962 9.38 -24.18 -7.62
C VAL A 962 8.84 -22.98 -8.38
N ASP A 963 9.58 -21.89 -8.35
CA ASP A 963 9.28 -20.65 -9.05
C ASP A 963 10.02 -20.59 -10.39
N THR A 964 11.32 -20.85 -10.39
CA THR A 964 12.12 -20.86 -11.62
C THR A 964 13.09 -22.03 -11.65
N PHE A 965 13.46 -22.47 -12.85
CA PHE A 965 14.57 -23.37 -13.11
C PHE A 965 15.31 -22.94 -14.38
N ARG A 966 16.60 -22.68 -14.28
CA ARG A 966 17.47 -22.34 -15.41
C ARG A 966 18.76 -23.18 -15.40
N MET A 967 19.31 -23.41 -16.58
CA MET A 967 20.52 -24.18 -16.81
C MET A 967 21.30 -23.61 -17.99
N GLY A 968 22.62 -23.61 -17.85
CA GLY A 968 23.55 -23.01 -18.79
C GLY A 968 24.83 -23.80 -18.96
N THR A 969 25.48 -23.63 -20.12
CA THR A 969 26.81 -24.19 -20.39
C THR A 969 27.90 -23.37 -19.69
N GLY A 970 28.87 -24.06 -19.08
CA GLY A 970 29.98 -23.42 -18.37
C GLY A 970 29.71 -23.12 -16.90
N GLU A 971 30.72 -22.56 -16.24
CA GLU A 971 30.69 -22.18 -14.83
C GLU A 971 30.15 -20.74 -14.72
N ILE A 972 28.90 -20.59 -14.30
CA ILE A 972 28.19 -19.31 -14.21
C ILE A 972 28.12 -18.92 -12.74
N THR A 973 29.09 -18.14 -12.27
CA THR A 973 29.12 -17.64 -10.90
C THR A 973 28.24 -16.38 -10.76
N PRO A 974 27.71 -16.06 -9.56
CA PRO A 974 27.04 -14.79 -9.31
C PRO A 974 27.92 -13.58 -9.63
N ALA A 975 27.34 -12.55 -10.24
CA ALA A 975 28.02 -11.27 -10.43
C ALA A 975 28.17 -10.60 -9.05
N SER A 976 29.37 -10.17 -8.72
CA SER A 976 29.67 -9.65 -7.39
C SER A 976 29.11 -8.23 -7.24
N GLN A 977 28.15 -8.04 -6.31
CA GLN A 977 27.63 -6.70 -5.96
C GLN A 977 28.68 -5.81 -5.24
N TRP A 978 29.87 -6.34 -4.97
CA TRP A 978 30.93 -5.74 -4.15
C TRP A 978 32.19 -5.35 -4.97
N ASP A 979 32.06 -5.15 -6.27
CA ASP A 979 33.19 -5.07 -7.23
C ASP A 979 34.14 -3.84 -7.10
N VAL A 980 33.91 -2.88 -6.19
CA VAL A 980 34.78 -1.69 -6.07
C VAL A 980 35.97 -1.96 -5.16
N VAL A 981 35.73 -2.63 -4.02
CA VAL A 981 36.73 -3.23 -3.14
C VAL A 981 36.09 -4.50 -2.61
N ASN A 982 36.73 -5.66 -2.67
CA ASN A 982 36.22 -6.89 -2.06
C ASN A 982 37.40 -7.72 -1.58
N GLU A 983 37.95 -7.33 -0.44
CA GLU A 983 39.24 -7.80 0.03
C GLU A 983 39.10 -8.41 1.42
N SER A 984 39.34 -9.72 1.50
CA SER A 984 39.77 -10.32 2.75
C SER A 984 41.13 -9.72 3.09
N MET A 985 41.26 -9.13 4.28
CA MET A 985 42.48 -8.50 4.78
C MET A 985 43.56 -9.52 5.14
N SER A 986 43.53 -10.70 4.53
CA SER A 986 44.58 -11.73 4.50
C SER A 986 45.76 -11.35 3.60
N ASN A 987 45.60 -10.38 2.70
CA ASN A 987 46.65 -9.82 1.86
C ASN A 987 46.46 -8.31 1.65
N THR A 988 47.37 -7.49 2.18
CA THR A 988 47.34 -6.01 2.00
C THR A 988 47.93 -5.51 0.69
N THR A 989 47.96 -6.31 -0.38
CA THR A 989 48.46 -5.86 -1.69
C THR A 989 47.63 -4.67 -2.20
N GLY A 990 48.31 -3.58 -2.59
CA GLY A 990 47.66 -2.32 -3.01
C GLY A 990 47.26 -1.39 -1.85
N TRP A 991 47.55 -1.76 -0.60
CA TRP A 991 47.51 -0.85 0.55
C TRP A 991 48.92 -0.33 0.88
N THR A 992 48.97 0.89 1.40
CA THR A 992 50.20 1.60 1.77
C THR A 992 50.09 2.11 3.19
N THR A 993 51.22 2.23 3.88
CA THR A 993 51.26 2.76 5.25
C THR A 993 51.63 4.24 5.22
N SER A 994 50.91 5.07 5.97
CA SER A 994 51.22 6.50 6.14
C SER A 994 51.24 6.87 7.62
N GLY A 995 52.28 7.55 8.08
CA GLY A 995 52.43 7.94 9.49
C GLY A 995 53.87 7.96 9.99
N THR A 996 54.07 8.44 11.22
CA THR A 996 55.41 8.64 11.81
C THR A 996 55.80 7.60 12.86
N THR A 997 54.84 7.01 13.61
CA THR A 997 55.12 6.07 14.71
C THR A 997 54.03 4.99 14.86
N GLY A 998 54.25 3.80 14.32
CA GLY A 998 53.31 2.68 14.44
C GLY A 998 53.79 1.41 13.73
N SER A 999 52.96 0.37 13.73
CA SER A 999 53.24 -0.90 13.06
C SER A 999 51.99 -1.53 12.45
N ILE A 1000 52.17 -2.27 11.34
CA ILE A 1000 51.14 -3.13 10.75
C ILE A 1000 51.61 -4.58 10.83
N THR A 1001 50.74 -5.47 11.27
CA THR A 1001 51.01 -6.90 11.35
C THR A 1001 49.95 -7.68 10.59
N GLN A 1002 50.38 -8.40 9.56
CA GLN A 1002 49.54 -9.32 8.79
C GLN A 1002 49.34 -10.61 9.58
N ASN A 1003 48.10 -10.99 9.88
CA ASN A 1003 47.75 -12.27 10.49
C ASN A 1003 47.03 -13.16 9.47
N THR A 1004 46.75 -14.41 9.85
CA THR A 1004 45.92 -15.33 9.05
C THR A 1004 44.47 -14.84 9.05
N GLY A 1005 44.03 -14.26 7.94
CA GLY A 1005 42.68 -13.73 7.75
C GLY A 1005 42.54 -12.23 7.99
N THR A 1006 43.35 -11.65 8.89
CA THR A 1006 43.17 -10.26 9.36
C THR A 1006 44.47 -9.44 9.25
N VAL A 1007 44.35 -8.11 9.34
CA VAL A 1007 45.47 -7.19 9.55
C VAL A 1007 45.31 -6.44 10.87
N THR A 1008 46.36 -6.34 11.67
CA THR A 1008 46.41 -5.50 12.87
C THR A 1008 47.16 -4.21 12.59
N ILE A 1009 46.58 -3.07 12.96
CA ILE A 1009 47.10 -1.72 12.77
C ILE A 1009 47.28 -1.09 14.15
N ILE A 1010 48.51 -0.68 14.49
CA ILE A 1010 48.85 -0.08 15.79
C ILE A 1010 49.51 1.29 15.56
N ASP A 1011 48.91 2.35 16.11
CA ASP A 1011 49.51 3.69 16.20
C ASP A 1011 50.08 3.88 17.61
N THR A 1012 51.40 4.05 17.74
CA THR A 1012 52.08 4.18 19.05
C THR A 1012 52.44 5.63 19.41
N GLY A 1013 51.94 6.60 18.64
CA GLY A 1013 52.24 8.02 18.85
C GLY A 1013 51.83 8.52 20.25
N THR A 1014 52.79 9.12 20.96
CA THR A 1014 52.57 9.72 22.28
C THR A 1014 52.62 11.25 22.19
N GLY A 1015 51.46 11.90 22.04
CA GLY A 1015 51.24 13.24 22.60
C GLY A 1015 51.67 14.50 21.83
N SER A 1016 52.04 14.47 20.55
CA SER A 1016 52.17 15.69 19.73
C SER A 1016 51.02 15.85 18.74
N THR A 1017 50.45 17.06 18.65
CA THR A 1017 49.45 17.44 17.64
C THR A 1017 49.98 17.09 16.25
N GLY A 1018 49.31 16.18 15.53
CA GLY A 1018 49.74 15.73 14.20
C GLY A 1018 50.43 14.36 14.12
N SER A 1019 50.52 13.59 15.21
CA SER A 1019 50.88 12.16 15.13
C SER A 1019 49.72 11.35 14.55
N TYR A 1020 49.98 10.56 13.51
CA TYR A 1020 49.02 9.64 12.89
C TYR A 1020 49.71 8.40 12.35
N PHE A 1021 48.96 7.30 12.25
CA PHE A 1021 49.39 6.08 11.58
C PHE A 1021 48.19 5.36 10.94
N TYR A 1022 48.20 5.22 9.62
CA TYR A 1022 47.12 4.65 8.82
C TYR A 1022 47.60 3.60 7.83
N LEU A 1023 46.81 2.53 7.67
CA LEU A 1023 46.76 1.71 6.48
C LEU A 1023 45.83 2.38 5.46
N THR A 1024 46.33 2.68 4.27
CA THR A 1024 45.63 3.49 3.25
C THR A 1024 45.58 2.75 1.91
N LYS A 1025 44.40 2.63 1.31
CA LYS A 1025 44.27 2.11 -0.06
C LYS A 1025 44.64 3.20 -1.06
N SER A 1026 45.87 3.13 -1.60
CA SER A 1026 46.36 4.11 -2.56
C SER A 1026 45.65 3.94 -3.91
N GLY A 1027 45.09 5.03 -4.46
CA GLY A 1027 44.36 5.01 -5.73
C GLY A 1027 42.86 4.66 -5.61
N PHE A 1028 42.34 4.53 -4.38
CA PHE A 1028 40.91 4.39 -4.16
C PHE A 1028 40.16 5.58 -4.77
N THR A 1029 39.19 5.30 -5.64
CA THR A 1029 38.26 6.29 -6.18
C THR A 1029 36.87 5.89 -5.69
N PRO A 1030 36.24 6.67 -4.80
CA PRO A 1030 34.89 6.39 -4.37
C PRO A 1030 33.94 6.32 -5.58
N PRO A 1031 32.97 5.39 -5.58
CA PRO A 1031 31.97 5.34 -6.65
C PRO A 1031 31.23 6.66 -6.81
N VAL A 1032 30.77 6.92 -8.04
CA VAL A 1032 29.95 8.10 -8.35
C VAL A 1032 28.50 7.81 -7.94
N GLY A 1033 27.91 8.69 -7.13
CA GLY A 1033 26.55 8.51 -6.61
C GLY A 1033 26.54 7.77 -5.27
N ALA A 1034 25.49 6.98 -5.03
CA ALA A 1034 25.37 6.20 -3.80
C ALA A 1034 26.25 4.94 -3.85
N PHE A 1035 26.83 4.57 -2.71
CA PHE A 1035 27.65 3.36 -2.58
C PHE A 1035 27.67 2.87 -1.14
N THR A 1036 28.05 1.62 -0.96
CA THR A 1036 28.07 0.98 0.36
C THR A 1036 29.47 0.51 0.69
N LEU A 1037 30.01 0.93 1.84
CA LEU A 1037 31.22 0.38 2.44
C LEU A 1037 30.80 -0.60 3.54
N GLU A 1038 31.26 -1.84 3.47
CA GLU A 1038 31.16 -2.80 4.55
C GLU A 1038 32.57 -3.16 5.03
N PHE A 1039 32.78 -3.26 6.34
CA PHE A 1039 34.02 -3.82 6.87
C PHE A 1039 33.77 -4.58 8.16
N ILE A 1040 34.58 -5.61 8.39
CA ILE A 1040 34.55 -6.42 9.61
C ILE A 1040 35.79 -6.08 10.42
N ALA A 1041 35.59 -5.53 11.62
CA ALA A 1041 36.69 -5.10 12.47
C ALA A 1041 36.42 -5.26 13.96
N LYS A 1042 37.49 -5.30 14.75
CA LYS A 1042 37.48 -5.18 16.20
C LYS A 1042 38.68 -4.38 16.68
N SER A 1043 38.65 -3.87 17.91
CA SER A 1043 39.83 -3.29 18.55
C SER A 1043 40.51 -4.28 19.48
N LYS A 1044 41.83 -4.16 19.67
CA LYS A 1044 42.61 -5.07 20.54
C LYS A 1044 43.06 -4.44 21.86
N ALA A 1045 42.73 -3.17 22.14
CA ALA A 1045 43.11 -2.51 23.39
C ALA A 1045 41.99 -1.60 23.93
N ALA A 1046 41.94 -1.46 25.26
CA ALA A 1046 41.04 -0.52 25.92
C ALA A 1046 41.63 0.91 25.90
N ASN A 1047 40.75 1.91 25.92
CA ASN A 1047 41.08 3.35 25.89
C ASN A 1047 41.80 3.83 24.62
N THR A 1048 41.59 3.14 23.50
CA THR A 1048 42.10 3.51 22.16
C THR A 1048 40.96 4.03 21.27
N ILE A 1049 41.25 4.96 20.36
CA ILE A 1049 40.31 5.44 19.34
C ILE A 1049 40.85 5.01 17.97
N ASN A 1050 40.04 4.26 17.23
CA ASN A 1050 40.37 3.81 15.88
C ASN A 1050 39.54 4.56 14.85
N ASP A 1051 40.19 4.96 13.77
CA ASP A 1051 39.62 5.72 12.66
C ASP A 1051 39.35 4.80 11.48
N VAL A 1052 38.15 4.94 10.91
CA VAL A 1052 37.85 4.53 9.54
C VAL A 1052 37.41 5.76 8.77
N ILE A 1053 38.16 6.13 7.74
CA ILE A 1053 37.94 7.38 7.01
C ILE A 1053 37.72 7.07 5.53
N VAL A 1054 36.56 7.51 5.02
CA VAL A 1054 36.30 7.63 3.58
C VAL A 1054 36.47 9.10 3.21
N ARG A 1055 37.49 9.38 2.39
CA ARG A 1055 37.80 10.73 1.92
C ARG A 1055 37.68 10.82 0.40
N SER A 1056 37.06 11.89 -0.05
CA SER A 1056 36.91 12.31 -1.45
C SER A 1056 37.30 13.78 -1.60
N ALA A 1057 37.36 14.29 -2.83
CA ALA A 1057 37.47 15.72 -3.12
C ALA A 1057 36.28 16.53 -2.58
N ASN A 1058 35.08 15.92 -2.46
CA ASN A 1058 33.86 16.62 -2.10
C ASN A 1058 33.40 16.40 -0.65
N TYR A 1059 33.85 15.32 0.00
CA TYR A 1059 33.33 14.92 1.31
C TYR A 1059 34.33 14.09 2.13
N LEU A 1060 34.18 14.17 3.45
CA LEU A 1060 34.91 13.39 4.44
C LEU A 1060 33.90 12.73 5.38
N ILE A 1061 33.96 11.40 5.45
CA ILE A 1061 33.15 10.59 6.37
C ILE A 1061 34.10 9.90 7.35
N PRO A 1062 34.27 10.47 8.55
CA PRO A 1062 35.03 9.83 9.61
C PRO A 1062 34.12 8.95 10.49
N ILE A 1063 34.60 7.75 10.80
CA ILE A 1063 33.97 6.83 11.74
C ILE A 1063 35.00 6.57 12.84
N TYR A 1064 34.62 6.89 14.07
CA TYR A 1064 35.50 6.72 15.23
C TYR A 1064 34.99 5.59 16.11
N ILE A 1065 35.87 4.64 16.41
CA ILE A 1065 35.57 3.46 17.21
C ILE A 1065 36.43 3.49 18.47
N THR A 1066 35.80 3.74 19.63
CA THR A 1066 36.43 3.87 20.94
C THR A 1066 36.14 2.63 21.79
N HIS A 1067 37.08 2.16 22.62
CA HIS A 1067 36.89 0.92 23.41
C HIS A 1067 37.12 1.07 24.93
N GLY A 1068 36.30 0.35 25.72
CA GLY A 1068 36.31 0.18 27.18
C GLY A 1068 35.39 -1.00 27.57
N THR A 1069 35.03 -1.20 28.85
CA THR A 1069 34.03 -2.23 29.26
C THR A 1069 32.65 -2.06 28.59
N SER A 1070 32.45 -0.94 27.90
CA SER A 1070 31.41 -0.71 26.90
C SER A 1070 32.05 0.13 25.78
N GLY A 1071 32.38 -0.48 24.63
CA GLY A 1071 32.95 0.27 23.50
C GLY A 1071 31.91 1.17 22.85
N THR A 1072 32.31 2.18 22.10
CA THR A 1072 31.38 3.08 21.41
C THR A 1072 31.80 3.41 19.99
N VAL A 1073 30.84 3.49 19.05
CA VAL A 1073 31.04 4.19 17.78
C VAL A 1073 30.52 5.63 17.90
N THR A 1074 31.29 6.60 17.41
CA THR A 1074 30.97 8.04 17.44
C THR A 1074 31.27 8.75 16.12
N ASN A 1075 30.58 9.86 15.87
CA ASN A 1075 30.76 10.71 14.69
C ASN A 1075 31.75 11.89 14.88
N ASP A 1076 32.17 12.18 16.12
CA ASP A 1076 33.18 13.19 16.47
C ASP A 1076 34.03 12.66 17.63
N ARG A 1077 35.35 12.92 17.59
CA ARG A 1077 36.34 12.50 18.60
C ARG A 1077 36.29 13.30 19.90
N THR A 1078 35.88 14.56 19.83
CA THR A 1078 36.02 15.52 20.94
C THR A 1078 34.69 15.92 21.55
N SER A 1079 33.61 15.92 20.77
CA SER A 1079 32.26 16.27 21.21
C SER A 1079 31.21 15.43 20.46
N PRO A 1080 31.10 14.12 20.74
CA PRO A 1080 30.18 13.24 20.02
C PRO A 1080 28.74 13.68 20.23
N THR A 1081 28.00 13.84 19.13
CA THR A 1081 26.55 14.13 19.18
C THR A 1081 25.70 12.85 19.18
N LYS A 1082 26.29 11.71 18.82
CA LYS A 1082 25.67 10.38 18.81
C LYS A 1082 26.67 9.31 19.26
N THR A 1083 26.18 8.26 19.93
CA THR A 1083 27.00 7.18 20.50
C THR A 1083 26.24 5.85 20.42
N TYR A 1084 26.89 4.78 19.95
CA TYR A 1084 26.35 3.41 19.90
C TYR A 1084 27.26 2.45 20.68
N THR A 1085 26.73 1.58 21.53
CA THR A 1085 27.54 0.70 22.42
C THR A 1085 27.90 -0.63 21.75
N LEU A 1086 29.14 -1.11 21.94
CA LEU A 1086 29.72 -2.29 21.27
C LEU A 1086 30.33 -3.31 22.26
N ASP A 1087 30.36 -4.59 21.88
CA ASP A 1087 31.12 -5.64 22.56
C ASP A 1087 32.56 -5.71 22.03
N THR A 1088 33.50 -5.30 22.86
CA THR A 1088 34.90 -5.18 22.45
C THR A 1088 35.64 -6.53 22.25
N THR A 1089 35.00 -7.67 22.52
CA THR A 1089 35.63 -9.00 22.50
C THR A 1089 35.46 -9.78 21.19
N VAL A 1090 34.59 -9.31 20.28
CA VAL A 1090 34.26 -9.98 19.01
C VAL A 1090 34.44 -9.05 17.81
N PHE A 1091 34.44 -9.63 16.60
CA PHE A 1091 34.37 -8.85 15.36
C PHE A 1091 32.94 -8.36 15.16
N HIS A 1092 32.81 -7.10 14.74
CA HIS A 1092 31.54 -6.50 14.36
C HIS A 1092 31.55 -6.17 12.88
N THR A 1093 30.39 -6.26 12.24
CA THR A 1093 30.21 -5.82 10.86
C THR A 1093 29.70 -4.39 10.86
N TYR A 1094 30.46 -3.51 10.23
CA TYR A 1094 30.12 -2.10 10.05
C TYR A 1094 29.73 -1.90 8.60
N ARG A 1095 28.53 -1.39 8.35
CA ARG A 1095 28.06 -1.06 7.00
C ARG A 1095 27.67 0.40 6.92
N VAL A 1096 28.34 1.13 6.04
CA VAL A 1096 28.15 2.55 5.80
C VAL A 1096 27.50 2.70 4.43
N ILE A 1097 26.23 3.10 4.41
CA ILE A 1097 25.52 3.42 3.19
C ILE A 1097 25.72 4.91 2.95
N ILE A 1098 26.42 5.28 1.88
CA ILE A 1098 26.63 6.66 1.47
C ILE A 1098 25.61 6.99 0.38
N HIS A 1099 24.75 7.95 0.66
CA HIS A 1099 23.71 8.41 -0.26
C HIS A 1099 24.28 9.39 -1.29
N SER A 1100 23.57 9.55 -2.40
CA SER A 1100 23.96 10.44 -3.51
C SER A 1100 24.08 11.92 -3.12
N ASN A 1101 23.43 12.34 -2.03
CA ASN A 1101 23.49 13.70 -1.47
C ASN A 1101 24.60 13.90 -0.42
N TYR A 1102 25.51 12.92 -0.26
CA TYR A 1102 26.59 12.91 0.74
C TYR A 1102 26.11 12.89 2.20
N THR A 1103 24.87 12.44 2.44
CA THR A 1103 24.49 11.89 3.75
C THR A 1103 24.89 10.42 3.82
N TYR A 1104 24.97 9.86 5.02
CA TYR A 1104 25.29 8.45 5.23
C TYR A 1104 24.53 7.85 6.41
N ASP A 1105 24.23 6.57 6.30
CA ASP A 1105 23.74 5.71 7.37
C ASP A 1105 24.85 4.75 7.80
N LEU A 1106 25.14 4.66 9.10
CA LEU A 1106 25.99 3.61 9.65
C LEU A 1106 25.13 2.55 10.33
N TYR A 1107 25.29 1.31 9.90
CA TYR A 1107 24.79 0.12 10.55
C TYR A 1107 25.94 -0.62 11.25
N VAL A 1108 25.67 -1.14 12.43
CA VAL A 1108 26.55 -2.03 13.18
C VAL A 1108 25.77 -3.31 13.44
N ASP A 1109 26.29 -4.44 12.96
CA ASP A 1109 25.66 -5.77 13.02
C ASP A 1109 24.19 -5.75 12.53
N GLY A 1110 23.96 -5.06 11.41
CA GLY A 1110 22.63 -4.91 10.81
C GLY A 1110 21.68 -3.95 11.52
N THR A 1111 22.08 -3.34 12.64
CA THR A 1111 21.29 -2.34 13.36
C THR A 1111 21.76 -0.93 12.99
N LEU A 1112 20.83 -0.04 12.59
CA LEU A 1112 21.16 1.35 12.31
C LEU A 1112 21.71 2.03 13.58
N ALA A 1113 22.99 2.38 13.58
CA ALA A 1113 23.64 3.09 14.66
C ALA A 1113 23.34 4.60 14.58
N TRP A 1114 23.45 5.22 13.40
CA TRP A 1114 22.92 6.56 13.11
C TRP A 1114 22.97 6.96 11.63
N SER A 1115 22.20 7.99 11.29
CA SER A 1115 22.27 8.76 10.03
C SER A 1115 22.91 10.13 10.23
N GLY A 1116 23.74 10.59 9.29
CA GLY A 1116 24.45 11.87 9.37
C GLY A 1116 24.80 12.48 8.01
N ALA A 1117 25.34 13.69 8.01
CA ALA A 1117 25.88 14.35 6.81
C ALA A 1117 27.41 14.23 6.81
N ALA A 1118 28.01 14.04 5.63
CA ALA A 1118 29.45 14.11 5.48
C ALA A 1118 29.94 15.55 5.70
N SER A 1119 31.17 15.69 6.18
CA SER A 1119 31.82 17.00 6.36
C SER A 1119 32.53 17.45 5.07
N GLY A 1120 32.66 18.75 4.83
CA GLY A 1120 33.36 19.30 3.65
C GLY A 1120 34.85 18.95 3.66
N ALA A 1121 35.39 18.49 2.52
CA ALA A 1121 36.74 17.93 2.45
C ALA A 1121 37.86 18.92 2.09
N THR A 1122 39.08 18.62 2.57
CA THR A 1122 40.37 19.12 2.06
C THR A 1122 41.33 17.93 1.90
N GLY A 1123 41.39 17.28 0.74
CA GLY A 1123 42.39 16.24 0.47
C GLY A 1123 42.13 15.30 -0.72
N THR A 1124 43.09 14.39 -0.97
CA THR A 1124 43.06 13.37 -2.03
C THR A 1124 42.20 12.16 -1.64
N ASN A 1125 41.55 11.53 -2.63
CA ASN A 1125 40.70 10.34 -2.43
C ASN A 1125 41.47 9.22 -1.69
N ALA A 1126 40.89 8.71 -0.61
CA ALA A 1126 41.50 7.67 0.21
C ALA A 1126 40.48 6.90 1.06
N LEU A 1127 40.73 5.62 1.26
CA LEU A 1127 40.12 4.78 2.29
C LEU A 1127 41.22 4.44 3.32
N MET A 1128 40.99 4.77 4.58
CA MET A 1128 42.03 4.73 5.62
C MET A 1128 41.51 4.03 6.89
N PHE A 1129 42.32 3.13 7.43
CA PHE A 1129 42.11 2.47 8.73
C PHE A 1129 43.31 2.75 9.63
N GLY A 1130 43.09 3.15 10.88
CA GLY A 1130 44.20 3.40 11.82
C GLY A 1130 43.87 4.39 12.91
N GLY A 1131 44.72 5.39 13.11
CA GLY A 1131 44.54 6.40 14.14
C GLY A 1131 45.26 7.71 13.84
N SER A 1132 44.84 8.74 14.56
CA SER A 1132 45.50 10.04 14.62
C SER A 1132 45.26 10.66 15.99
N ASN A 1133 46.17 11.48 16.50
CA ASN A 1133 46.06 12.13 17.82
C ASN A 1133 45.88 11.16 19.01
N THR A 1134 46.25 11.58 20.21
CA THR A 1134 46.12 10.75 21.43
C THR A 1134 44.65 10.47 21.74
N PRO A 1135 44.24 9.22 22.10
CA PRO A 1135 45.04 8.04 22.43
C PRO A 1135 45.43 7.12 21.24
N ILE A 1136 46.43 6.24 21.49
CA ILE A 1136 46.94 5.15 20.63
C ILE A 1136 45.79 4.42 19.91
N ALA A 1137 45.94 4.08 18.63
CA ALA A 1137 45.01 3.20 17.91
C ALA A 1137 45.50 1.75 17.91
N ASN A 1138 44.58 0.79 18.01
CA ASN A 1138 44.87 -0.63 17.96
C ASN A 1138 43.66 -1.40 17.40
N MET A 1139 43.62 -1.55 16.08
CA MET A 1139 42.52 -2.14 15.34
C MET A 1139 42.95 -3.42 14.62
N GLU A 1140 42.06 -4.38 14.55
CA GLU A 1140 42.18 -5.58 13.73
C GLU A 1140 41.02 -5.60 12.71
N VAL A 1141 41.36 -5.66 11.42
CA VAL A 1141 40.40 -5.66 10.31
C VAL A 1141 40.47 -7.00 9.59
N ASP A 1142 39.33 -7.63 9.37
CA ASP A 1142 39.18 -8.94 8.74
C ASP A 1142 38.81 -8.81 7.26
N GLU A 1143 37.83 -7.97 6.95
CA GLU A 1143 37.33 -7.82 5.58
C GLU A 1143 36.92 -6.37 5.30
N VAL A 1144 37.12 -5.94 4.05
CA VAL A 1144 36.65 -4.65 3.55
C VAL A 1144 36.00 -4.85 2.19
N ARG A 1145 34.76 -4.41 2.06
CA ARG A 1145 33.98 -4.46 0.81
C ARG A 1145 33.39 -3.09 0.47
N ILE A 1146 33.37 -2.74 -0.81
CA ILE A 1146 32.69 -1.57 -1.35
C ILE A 1146 31.89 -1.99 -2.57
N GLY A 1147 30.59 -1.74 -2.53
CA GLY A 1147 29.66 -2.02 -3.62
C GLY A 1147 29.04 -0.73 -4.17
N ASN A 1148 28.62 -0.79 -5.43
CA ASN A 1148 27.86 0.28 -6.05
C ASN A 1148 26.42 0.28 -5.51
N GLY A 1149 25.86 1.46 -5.25
CA GLY A 1149 24.49 1.63 -4.76
C GLY A 1149 24.32 1.43 -3.25
N GLU A 1150 23.07 1.51 -2.82
CA GLU A 1150 22.66 1.36 -1.42
C GLU A 1150 22.34 -0.12 -1.14
N LEU A 1151 23.35 -0.89 -0.77
CA LEU A 1151 23.24 -2.32 -0.50
C LEU A 1151 22.64 -2.52 0.89
N THR A 1152 21.32 -2.72 0.94
CA THR A 1152 20.60 -3.03 2.18
C THR A 1152 20.97 -4.42 2.70
N TYR A 1153 20.86 -4.63 4.01
CA TYR A 1153 21.07 -5.92 4.65
C TYR A 1153 20.02 -6.96 4.26
#